data_AF-A0A1E4JXS5-F1
#
_entry.id   AF-A0A1E4JXS5-F1
#
_cell.length_a   1.000
_cell.length_b   1.000
_cell.length_c   1.000
_cell.angle_alpha   90.00
_cell.angle_beta   90.00
_cell.angle_gamma   90.00
#
_symmetry.space_group_name_H-M   'P 1'
#
loop_
_entity.id
_entity.type
_entity.pdbx_description
1 polymer ?
#
loop_
_entity_poly.entity_id
_entity_poly.type
_entity_poly.pdbx_seq_one_letter_code
_entity_poly.pdbx_strand_id
1 'polypeptide(L)'
;MQDNHRQAISGLLSRAPDAAAFPAALAAAYAQCGIGVALDADALCSYWQGDAELPDDWRGELARQTRYDAGTDSLYGYRPLAGLLAGVLADTPPAQWHATGERGVLLLAPLLEPVYLRTLLQPREDDGAPHVASMQQMQQMQAAALADWAQALIHGQGEWAPVTALLQAHGGIAEFARLFAEVATQRWGENGDALRVLAQLQVAMLLLREHLRINDGDVDPDWALGLLLETTRSTHLDFATPATTLADAAVPIAQVLRPLLRAAVRSEWLFEVAARDDGPSLSETLMRTGLAEELAIDDLRWARLIEAMTERQLRVFWPPRGLRGNPRLAASALYLEQAKWRRCAQFHALLDSPAALAWYRSLLDEFLEPGAFALAFGRLASHADAATRHALIVRHLYAPDRDVDRRLLDAEDDDGVLREYAQCGSSQLRAVALRRLFKLATRYDREDGEAAAAPQEPYWSTLRALEATQADLLVENTVDEDTLEYDDVERWQALWQAAGEPARAAIVEAVLRAVAESTTRAQALPLAETLYADAPALFRAQAGDDYFPTLRFNAAVGAGGSPLAELVALASASYLSRSSWLGGAPAALPPAPLCAALMAFPASFAALEEKHQAKLVPLLDEGATVACAAGLLQLAAAAGKVLRPQLVALVARMPVAALQRSGMLAVSERKARLLVLTGLALNADPAASDAVAATMADKAHDDFSRGLSLDALERAGRSLQGLDAWAGLPLGALQEIAAGQKIPAAAVKAWNDELARLFAPLGEGLGLYLLALLLAAEDHLQRRARQILAFLSPAARGDFAGYGVRRWIAEKGSDKFNWLLLPLSDYGDERVANDLVRAVKAWMKTRKPKASAAIRLLARLPGSYGISQVRELWESRKFSDSIQRNAQLALQEAAQRQGLTLEEFLEQLVPDFGLTREGLRLDVGPYAYTARVRGDFSVVVVDAAGKTAKSLPRAKAGEDAQLRALADHQLKALSKNLKPVLKQQSQRLLRNLQVGKLWTPAQWRRLFIDHPLLAVLSQSLVWSAVDASGESQLRFRPNGSGSLVDALDDDVALDANLAVRVAHPLEMPAPERAAWAAQFADYELLSPLGQFDIAVFAAQSDEVVATAVMRAQGSRLNRAKFGGLVEKWGYLKGPGEDNAMINEHVWEPDLDWHITLDHSGISVFFDVNEEVEVGVLRPRRRNAEGRYEAVPLGELPAALRATLLAQAEALKAAAI
;
A
#
# COMPACT_ATOMS: atom_id res chain seq x y z
N MET A 1 13.04 -22.27 -22.93
CA MET A 1 14.03 -23.06 -22.17
C MET A 1 15.01 -22.17 -21.41
N GLN A 2 15.54 -21.10 -22.00
CA GLN A 2 16.43 -20.14 -21.30
C GLN A 2 15.74 -19.35 -20.17
N ASP A 3 14.45 -18.97 -20.30
CA ASP A 3 13.70 -18.32 -19.19
C ASP A 3 13.56 -19.18 -17.94
N ASN A 4 13.37 -20.50 -18.09
CA ASN A 4 13.36 -21.44 -16.95
C ASN A 4 14.74 -21.58 -16.31
N HIS A 5 15.83 -21.40 -17.08
CA HIS A 5 17.19 -21.45 -16.56
C HIS A 5 17.54 -20.19 -15.78
N ARG A 6 17.17 -18.99 -16.28
CA ARG A 6 17.38 -17.71 -15.59
C ARG A 6 16.54 -17.57 -14.31
N GLN A 7 15.30 -18.06 -14.30
CA GLN A 7 14.48 -18.15 -13.08
C GLN A 7 15.05 -19.13 -12.03
N ALA A 8 15.65 -20.25 -12.47
CA ALA A 8 16.31 -21.19 -11.57
C ALA A 8 17.59 -20.58 -10.94
N ILE A 9 18.37 -19.85 -11.72
CA ILE A 9 19.56 -19.13 -11.23
C ILE A 9 19.17 -18.02 -10.24
N SER A 10 18.11 -17.27 -10.54
CA SER A 10 17.55 -16.25 -9.66
C SER A 10 17.11 -16.84 -8.31
N GLY A 11 16.37 -17.95 -8.35
CA GLY A 11 15.93 -18.67 -7.16
C GLY A 11 17.04 -19.37 -6.38
N LEU A 12 18.25 -19.53 -6.93
CA LEU A 12 19.43 -20.07 -6.23
C LEU A 12 20.26 -18.96 -5.59
N LEU A 13 20.44 -17.84 -6.28
CA LEU A 13 21.13 -16.68 -5.73
C LEU A 13 20.28 -15.98 -4.66
N SER A 14 18.93 -16.03 -4.76
CA SER A 14 18.01 -15.48 -3.75
C SER A 14 17.98 -16.22 -2.42
N ARG A 15 18.56 -17.41 -2.40
CA ARG A 15 18.71 -18.26 -1.21
C ARG A 15 19.90 -17.85 -0.38
N ALA A 16 20.78 -16.99 -0.90
CA ALA A 16 21.92 -16.49 -0.15
C ALA A 16 21.55 -15.29 0.72
N PRO A 17 21.48 -15.44 2.05
CA PRO A 17 21.28 -14.34 2.94
C PRO A 17 22.34 -13.27 2.90
N ASP A 18 23.55 -13.74 3.11
CA ASP A 18 24.65 -12.90 3.52
C ASP A 18 25.84 -13.15 2.60
N ALA A 19 26.78 -12.23 2.68
CA ALA A 19 28.06 -12.37 2.00
C ALA A 19 28.74 -13.71 2.36
N ALA A 20 28.57 -14.25 3.57
CA ALA A 20 29.28 -15.46 3.99
C ALA A 20 28.90 -16.71 3.17
N ALA A 21 27.64 -16.90 2.83
CA ALA A 21 27.22 -18.10 2.11
C ALA A 21 26.72 -17.84 0.67
N PHE A 22 27.00 -16.65 0.14
CA PHE A 22 26.93 -16.33 -1.28
C PHE A 22 27.82 -17.25 -2.16
N PRO A 23 29.09 -17.56 -1.82
CA PRO A 23 29.94 -18.41 -2.66
C PRO A 23 29.39 -19.82 -2.89
N ALA A 24 28.75 -20.41 -1.88
CA ALA A 24 28.13 -21.73 -1.98
C ALA A 24 26.90 -21.74 -2.90
N ALA A 25 26.06 -20.70 -2.81
CA ALA A 25 24.92 -20.53 -3.71
C ALA A 25 25.35 -20.29 -5.16
N LEU A 26 26.42 -19.51 -5.35
CA LEU A 26 27.03 -19.27 -6.65
C LEU A 26 27.61 -20.56 -7.26
N ALA A 27 28.33 -21.37 -6.47
CA ALA A 27 28.87 -22.65 -6.94
C ALA A 27 27.74 -23.60 -7.37
N ALA A 28 26.61 -23.63 -6.65
CA ALA A 28 25.43 -24.40 -7.02
C ALA A 28 24.79 -23.90 -8.33
N ALA A 29 24.72 -22.58 -8.53
CA ALA A 29 24.24 -21.99 -9.78
C ALA A 29 25.17 -22.35 -10.96
N TYR A 30 26.48 -22.24 -10.78
CA TYR A 30 27.47 -22.64 -11.79
C TYR A 30 27.37 -24.12 -12.16
N ALA A 31 27.21 -25.01 -11.18
CA ALA A 31 27.03 -26.44 -11.44
C ALA A 31 25.79 -26.72 -12.30
N GLN A 32 24.69 -25.99 -12.09
CA GLN A 32 23.48 -26.13 -12.92
C GLN A 32 23.63 -25.55 -14.33
N CYS A 33 24.43 -24.49 -14.47
CA CYS A 33 24.76 -23.88 -15.76
C CYS A 33 25.88 -24.62 -16.49
N GLY A 34 26.50 -25.63 -15.87
CA GLY A 34 27.67 -26.32 -16.42
C GLY A 34 28.93 -25.45 -16.48
N ILE A 35 29.02 -24.43 -15.64
CA ILE A 35 30.17 -23.51 -15.53
C ILE A 35 31.16 -24.12 -14.54
N GLY A 36 32.42 -24.32 -14.95
CA GLY A 36 33.50 -24.72 -14.04
C GLY A 36 33.33 -26.10 -13.36
N VAL A 37 32.60 -27.04 -13.99
CA VAL A 37 32.25 -28.37 -13.42
C VAL A 37 33.46 -29.19 -12.94
N ALA A 38 34.65 -28.93 -13.48
CA ALA A 38 35.89 -29.63 -13.12
C ALA A 38 36.87 -28.77 -12.28
N LEU A 39 36.47 -27.57 -11.89
CA LEU A 39 37.29 -26.61 -11.16
C LEU A 39 36.95 -26.62 -9.67
N ASP A 40 37.93 -26.27 -8.83
CA ASP A 40 37.79 -26.28 -7.37
C ASP A 40 36.89 -25.14 -6.90
N ALA A 41 35.67 -25.45 -6.46
CA ALA A 41 34.70 -24.45 -6.01
C ALA A 41 35.13 -23.71 -4.73
N ASP A 42 36.02 -24.27 -3.90
CA ASP A 42 36.49 -23.63 -2.67
C ASP A 42 37.31 -22.36 -2.96
N ALA A 43 37.90 -22.28 -4.15
CA ALA A 43 38.58 -21.09 -4.64
C ALA A 43 37.64 -19.88 -4.82
N LEU A 44 36.35 -20.10 -5.12
CA LEU A 44 35.35 -19.03 -5.24
C LEU A 44 35.09 -18.37 -3.89
N CYS A 45 35.08 -19.16 -2.81
CA CYS A 45 34.87 -18.69 -1.45
C CYS A 45 36.05 -17.84 -0.96
N SER A 46 37.27 -18.37 -1.13
CA SER A 46 38.51 -17.65 -0.76
C SER A 46 38.65 -16.34 -1.54
N TYR A 47 38.27 -16.35 -2.83
CA TYR A 47 38.24 -15.14 -3.64
C TYR A 47 37.22 -14.13 -3.11
N TRP A 48 35.96 -14.54 -2.94
CA TRP A 48 34.88 -13.66 -2.47
C TRP A 48 35.18 -12.98 -1.12
N GLN A 49 35.77 -13.73 -0.17
CA GLN A 49 36.18 -13.22 1.14
C GLN A 49 37.39 -12.27 1.07
N GLY A 50 38.15 -12.33 -0.03
CA GLY A 50 39.37 -11.54 -0.22
C GLY A 50 40.63 -12.18 0.38
N ASP A 51 40.56 -13.46 0.76
CA ASP A 51 41.66 -14.22 1.36
C ASP A 51 42.69 -14.70 0.33
N ALA A 52 42.26 -14.88 -0.92
CA ALA A 52 43.12 -15.28 -2.03
C ALA A 52 42.66 -14.67 -3.37
N GLU A 53 43.55 -14.62 -4.36
CA GLU A 53 43.15 -14.28 -5.74
C GLU A 53 42.43 -15.45 -6.42
N LEU A 54 41.53 -15.14 -7.36
CA LEU A 54 40.84 -16.16 -8.14
C LEU A 54 41.83 -16.88 -9.09
N PRO A 55 41.93 -18.22 -9.06
CA PRO A 55 42.84 -18.97 -9.93
C PRO A 55 42.59 -18.71 -11.42
N ASP A 56 43.65 -18.75 -12.22
CA ASP A 56 43.60 -18.48 -13.66
C ASP A 56 42.62 -19.38 -14.43
N ASP A 57 42.51 -20.66 -14.04
CA ASP A 57 41.56 -21.60 -14.64
C ASP A 57 40.10 -21.16 -14.43
N TRP A 58 39.77 -20.65 -13.24
CA TRP A 58 38.44 -20.09 -12.95
C TRP A 58 38.20 -18.80 -13.72
N ARG A 59 39.15 -17.85 -13.69
CA ARG A 59 39.04 -16.62 -14.47
C ARG A 59 38.79 -16.91 -15.94
N GLY A 60 39.53 -17.87 -16.50
CA GLY A 60 39.41 -18.24 -17.89
C GLY A 60 38.08 -18.94 -18.22
N GLU A 61 37.54 -19.72 -17.30
CA GLU A 61 36.21 -20.31 -17.44
C GLU A 61 35.10 -19.24 -17.40
N LEU A 62 35.11 -18.36 -16.40
CA LEU A 62 34.10 -17.31 -16.26
C LEU A 62 34.09 -16.40 -17.49
N ALA A 63 35.25 -15.95 -17.95
CA ALA A 63 35.37 -15.13 -19.15
C ALA A 63 34.82 -15.82 -20.41
N ARG A 64 35.00 -17.14 -20.57
CA ARG A 64 34.46 -17.91 -21.72
C ARG A 64 32.94 -18.09 -21.68
N GLN A 65 32.37 -18.12 -20.48
CA GLN A 65 30.94 -18.34 -20.25
C GLN A 65 30.13 -17.04 -20.28
N THR A 66 30.77 -15.89 -20.06
CA THR A 66 30.17 -14.56 -20.27
C THR A 66 29.89 -14.32 -21.77
N ARG A 67 28.69 -14.73 -22.21
CA ARG A 67 28.18 -14.51 -23.57
C ARG A 67 26.90 -13.68 -23.54
N TYR A 68 26.73 -12.86 -24.57
CA TYR A 68 25.61 -11.93 -24.69
C TYR A 68 24.77 -12.30 -25.92
N ASP A 69 23.45 -12.44 -25.76
CA ASP A 69 22.53 -12.82 -26.84
C ASP A 69 21.49 -11.72 -27.06
N ALA A 70 21.35 -11.28 -28.30
CA ALA A 70 20.38 -10.26 -28.71
C ALA A 70 18.92 -10.72 -28.59
N GLY A 71 18.65 -12.03 -28.60
CA GLY A 71 17.32 -12.60 -28.84
C GLY A 71 16.34 -12.73 -27.68
N THR A 72 16.65 -12.26 -26.45
CA THR A 72 15.72 -12.34 -25.31
C THR A 72 15.10 -10.99 -24.99
N ASP A 73 13.86 -10.77 -25.46
CA ASP A 73 12.99 -9.63 -25.15
C ASP A 73 12.55 -9.69 -23.68
N SER A 74 13.38 -9.24 -22.73
CA SER A 74 12.94 -9.01 -21.34
C SER A 74 12.79 -7.51 -21.06
N LEU A 75 11.71 -6.93 -21.60
CA LEU A 75 11.23 -5.58 -21.24
C LEU A 75 10.60 -5.52 -19.83
N TYR A 76 10.65 -6.59 -19.03
CA TYR A 76 10.08 -6.67 -17.69
C TYR A 76 11.15 -6.95 -16.62
N GLY A 77 11.54 -5.88 -15.93
CA GLY A 77 11.99 -5.80 -14.54
C GLY A 77 12.74 -6.99 -13.91
N TYR A 78 14.06 -7.10 -14.13
CA TYR A 78 14.96 -7.83 -13.23
C TYR A 78 15.54 -6.95 -12.10
N ARG A 79 14.82 -5.89 -11.69
CA ARG A 79 15.08 -5.17 -10.42
C ARG A 79 15.25 -6.09 -9.20
N PRO A 80 14.53 -7.24 -9.07
CA PRO A 80 14.63 -8.06 -7.87
C PRO A 80 16.02 -8.64 -7.64
N LEU A 81 16.76 -9.08 -8.66
CA LEU A 81 18.02 -9.79 -8.43
C LEU A 81 19.19 -8.86 -8.08
N ALA A 82 19.25 -7.69 -8.72
CA ALA A 82 20.26 -6.68 -8.44
C ALA A 82 20.08 -6.08 -7.03
N GLY A 83 18.83 -5.77 -6.65
CA GLY A 83 18.50 -5.34 -5.29
C GLY A 83 18.73 -6.44 -4.24
N LEU A 84 18.48 -7.70 -4.60
CA LEU A 84 18.72 -8.84 -3.70
C LEU A 84 20.23 -9.11 -3.51
N LEU A 85 21.05 -8.94 -4.54
CA LEU A 85 22.51 -9.05 -4.44
C LEU A 85 23.18 -7.82 -3.80
N ALA A 86 22.57 -6.63 -3.92
CA ALA A 86 22.91 -5.50 -3.07
C ALA A 86 22.56 -5.80 -1.59
N GLY A 87 21.46 -6.51 -1.34
CA GLY A 87 21.11 -7.08 -0.04
C GLY A 87 22.16 -8.03 0.54
N VAL A 88 22.74 -8.93 -0.27
CA VAL A 88 23.86 -9.82 0.14
C VAL A 88 25.06 -9.01 0.65
N LEU A 89 25.26 -7.83 0.08
CA LEU A 89 26.33 -6.92 0.47
C LEU A 89 25.92 -6.01 1.64
N ALA A 90 24.64 -5.91 2.03
CA ALA A 90 24.08 -4.93 2.99
C ALA A 90 24.89 -4.83 4.31
N ASP A 91 25.38 -5.96 4.80
CA ASP A 91 26.16 -6.07 6.05
C ASP A 91 27.68 -5.92 5.85
N THR A 92 28.13 -5.74 4.61
CA THR A 92 29.54 -5.47 4.29
C THR A 92 29.90 -4.09 4.88
N PRO A 93 30.96 -4.00 5.70
CA PRO A 93 31.40 -2.72 6.24
C PRO A 93 31.55 -1.71 5.09
N PRO A 94 31.08 -0.46 5.24
CA PRO A 94 31.12 0.51 4.15
C PRO A 94 32.50 0.58 3.47
N ALA A 95 33.58 0.58 4.26
CA ALA A 95 34.97 0.59 3.78
C ALA A 95 35.40 -0.63 2.93
N GLN A 96 34.68 -1.75 2.98
CA GLN A 96 34.96 -2.99 2.25
C GLN A 96 33.94 -3.30 1.15
N TRP A 97 32.84 -2.53 1.10
CA TRP A 97 31.74 -2.75 0.16
C TRP A 97 32.22 -2.81 -1.28
N HIS A 98 32.95 -1.77 -1.70
CA HIS A 98 33.36 -1.62 -3.09
C HIS A 98 34.28 -2.76 -3.55
N ALA A 99 35.26 -3.14 -2.75
CA ALA A 99 36.16 -4.26 -3.05
C ALA A 99 35.41 -5.60 -3.15
N THR A 100 34.38 -5.80 -2.34
CA THR A 100 33.54 -7.01 -2.40
C THR A 100 32.62 -6.98 -3.61
N GLY A 101 32.07 -5.81 -3.94
CA GLY A 101 31.31 -5.57 -5.16
C GLY A 101 32.10 -5.88 -6.43
N GLU A 102 33.37 -5.45 -6.53
CA GLU A 102 34.25 -5.76 -7.68
C GLU A 102 34.43 -7.26 -7.88
N ARG A 103 34.60 -8.02 -6.80
CA ARG A 103 34.68 -9.49 -6.87
C ARG A 103 33.36 -10.10 -7.35
N GLY A 104 32.24 -9.57 -6.86
CA GLY A 104 30.89 -9.98 -7.27
C GLY A 104 30.60 -9.74 -8.74
N VAL A 105 31.09 -8.64 -9.32
CA VAL A 105 30.95 -8.36 -10.75
C VAL A 105 31.51 -9.51 -11.59
N LEU A 106 32.71 -9.98 -11.29
CA LEU A 106 33.36 -11.06 -12.05
C LEU A 106 32.66 -12.40 -11.89
N LEU A 107 32.24 -12.70 -10.67
CA LEU A 107 31.52 -13.92 -10.34
C LEU A 107 30.12 -13.97 -10.97
N LEU A 108 29.43 -12.84 -11.11
CA LEU A 108 28.04 -12.84 -11.59
C LEU A 108 27.90 -12.56 -13.08
N ALA A 109 28.97 -12.15 -13.76
CA ALA A 109 28.95 -11.83 -15.19
C ALA A 109 28.46 -12.95 -16.12
N PRO A 110 28.73 -14.25 -15.89
CA PRO A 110 28.15 -15.30 -16.72
C PRO A 110 26.64 -15.49 -16.54
N LEU A 111 26.08 -14.96 -15.45
CA LEU A 111 24.70 -15.21 -15.02
C LEU A 111 23.79 -14.00 -15.23
N LEU A 112 24.33 -12.77 -15.18
CA LEU A 112 23.58 -11.52 -15.19
C LEU A 112 23.99 -10.59 -16.31
N GLU A 113 23.02 -9.80 -16.78
CA GLU A 113 23.32 -8.72 -17.71
C GLU A 113 24.21 -7.66 -17.01
N PRO A 114 25.28 -7.19 -17.67
CA PRO A 114 26.20 -6.19 -17.13
C PRO A 114 25.56 -4.91 -16.57
N VAL A 115 24.39 -4.52 -17.08
CA VAL A 115 23.63 -3.35 -16.58
C VAL A 115 23.23 -3.49 -15.11
N TYR A 116 22.97 -4.72 -14.65
CA TYR A 116 22.58 -5.00 -13.28
C TYR A 116 23.79 -5.11 -12.34
N LEU A 117 24.95 -5.53 -12.85
CA LEU A 117 26.17 -5.69 -12.05
C LEU A 117 26.67 -4.39 -11.42
N ARG A 118 26.36 -3.22 -12.00
CA ARG A 118 26.77 -1.92 -11.41
C ARG A 118 26.22 -1.71 -10.01
N THR A 119 25.06 -2.29 -9.70
CA THR A 119 24.39 -2.13 -8.39
C THR A 119 25.24 -2.67 -7.24
N LEU A 120 26.14 -3.61 -7.51
CA LEU A 120 27.14 -4.12 -6.57
C LEU A 120 28.18 -3.07 -6.21
N LEU A 121 28.46 -2.14 -7.12
CA LEU A 121 29.43 -1.05 -6.96
C LEU A 121 28.77 0.25 -6.47
N GLN A 122 27.47 0.41 -6.74
CA GLN A 122 26.68 1.62 -6.39
C GLN A 122 25.23 1.27 -5.96
N PRO A 123 24.96 1.06 -4.67
CA PRO A 123 23.60 0.82 -4.16
C PRO A 123 22.72 2.09 -4.14
N ARG A 124 21.38 1.92 -4.21
CA ARG A 124 20.38 2.99 -3.99
C ARG A 124 19.81 2.93 -2.58
N GLU A 125 19.17 4.01 -2.13
CA GLU A 125 18.52 4.12 -0.82
C GLU A 125 17.43 3.06 -0.59
N ASP A 126 16.68 2.71 -1.65
CA ASP A 126 15.65 1.67 -1.63
C ASP A 126 16.20 0.23 -1.74
N ASP A 127 17.49 0.05 -2.09
CA ASP A 127 18.12 -1.25 -2.37
C ASP A 127 18.86 -1.83 -1.13
N GLY A 128 18.56 -1.34 0.08
CA GLY A 128 19.11 -1.90 1.33
C GLY A 128 20.57 -1.56 1.60
N ALA A 129 21.03 -0.39 1.15
CA ALA A 129 22.41 0.09 1.33
C ALA A 129 22.88 0.11 2.80
N PRO A 130 24.21 0.06 3.09
CA PRO A 130 24.73 -0.12 4.44
C PRO A 130 24.32 1.01 5.39
N HIS A 131 24.44 0.80 6.70
CA HIS A 131 24.13 1.76 7.77
C HIS A 131 24.98 3.05 7.74
N VAL A 132 24.86 3.85 6.68
CA VAL A 132 25.46 5.18 6.56
C VAL A 132 24.44 6.20 7.05
N ALA A 133 24.87 7.15 7.88
CA ALA A 133 23.96 8.11 8.53
C ALA A 133 23.34 9.11 7.54
N SER A 134 23.87 9.22 6.31
CA SER A 134 23.28 10.00 5.22
C SER A 134 23.73 9.53 3.82
N MET A 135 22.90 9.81 2.81
CA MET A 135 23.22 9.62 1.38
C MET A 135 24.54 10.29 0.96
N GLN A 136 24.86 11.44 1.57
CA GLN A 136 26.09 12.17 1.31
C GLN A 136 27.34 11.40 1.73
N GLN A 137 27.29 10.67 2.87
CA GLN A 137 28.41 9.84 3.32
C GLN A 137 28.65 8.64 2.40
N MET A 138 27.57 8.03 1.90
CA MET A 138 27.65 6.92 0.95
C MET A 138 28.31 7.35 -0.37
N GLN A 139 27.90 8.49 -0.91
CA GLN A 139 28.46 9.05 -2.14
C GLN A 139 29.95 9.40 -2.00
N GLN A 140 30.37 9.93 -0.84
CA GLN A 140 31.79 10.24 -0.57
C GLN A 140 32.66 8.98 -0.54
N MET A 141 32.17 7.91 0.07
CA MET A 141 32.88 6.64 0.13
C MET A 141 32.99 5.98 -1.26
N GLN A 142 31.91 5.99 -2.03
CA GLN A 142 31.91 5.50 -3.41
C GLN A 142 32.89 6.28 -4.28
N ALA A 143 32.91 7.60 -4.15
CA ALA A 143 33.85 8.46 -4.85
C ALA A 143 35.32 8.11 -4.53
N ALA A 144 35.63 7.83 -3.26
CA ALA A 144 36.98 7.45 -2.84
C ALA A 144 37.41 6.08 -3.42
N ALA A 145 36.53 5.08 -3.39
CA ALA A 145 36.87 3.75 -3.90
C ALA A 145 37.02 3.70 -5.43
N LEU A 146 36.16 4.43 -6.15
CA LEU A 146 36.31 4.64 -7.59
C LEU A 146 37.60 5.39 -7.93
N ALA A 147 38.07 6.26 -7.01
CA ALA A 147 39.34 6.96 -7.18
C ALA A 147 40.55 6.04 -7.14
N ASP A 148 40.58 5.15 -6.16
CA ASP A 148 41.67 4.18 -6.01
C ASP A 148 41.72 3.22 -7.22
N TRP A 149 40.56 2.73 -7.67
CA TRP A 149 40.45 1.92 -8.88
C TRP A 149 40.98 2.66 -10.12
N ALA A 150 40.55 3.91 -10.33
CA ALA A 150 40.97 4.69 -11.48
C ALA A 150 42.48 4.92 -11.49
N GLN A 151 43.09 5.21 -10.34
CA GLN A 151 44.54 5.37 -10.21
C GLN A 151 45.30 4.07 -10.52
N ALA A 152 44.79 2.93 -10.07
CA ALA A 152 45.36 1.62 -10.36
C ALA A 152 45.34 1.31 -11.87
N LEU A 153 44.23 1.61 -12.56
CA LEU A 153 44.11 1.45 -14.01
C LEU A 153 45.04 2.43 -14.78
N ILE A 154 45.10 3.70 -14.38
CA ILE A 154 45.94 4.72 -15.05
C ILE A 154 47.42 4.33 -15.01
N HIS A 155 47.89 3.82 -13.88
CA HIS A 155 49.29 3.48 -13.67
C HIS A 155 49.63 2.01 -14.01
N GLY A 156 48.64 1.22 -14.46
CA GLY A 156 48.82 -0.19 -14.79
C GLY A 156 49.29 -1.03 -13.60
N GLN A 157 48.75 -0.76 -12.41
CA GLN A 157 49.11 -1.48 -11.20
C GLN A 157 48.48 -2.87 -11.16
N GLY A 158 49.30 -3.89 -10.88
CA GLY A 158 48.85 -5.27 -10.74
C GLY A 158 48.16 -5.80 -12.01
N GLU A 159 46.94 -6.31 -11.85
CA GLU A 159 46.18 -6.98 -12.91
C GLU A 159 45.66 -6.04 -14.00
N TRP A 160 45.78 -4.73 -13.82
CA TRP A 160 45.31 -3.75 -14.78
C TRP A 160 46.27 -3.50 -15.93
N ALA A 161 47.53 -3.93 -15.83
CA ALA A 161 48.57 -3.68 -16.85
C ALA A 161 48.15 -4.02 -18.29
N PRO A 162 47.46 -5.14 -18.60
CA PRO A 162 46.99 -5.43 -19.96
C PRO A 162 45.93 -4.45 -20.46
N VAL A 163 44.99 -4.05 -19.61
CA VAL A 163 43.95 -3.06 -19.96
C VAL A 163 44.58 -1.69 -20.17
N THR A 164 45.51 -1.29 -19.30
CA THR A 164 46.27 -0.05 -19.43
C THR A 164 47.05 0.00 -20.75
N ALA A 165 47.74 -1.09 -21.10
CA ALA A 165 48.48 -1.18 -22.37
C ALA A 165 47.54 -1.06 -23.59
N LEU A 166 46.38 -1.73 -23.56
CA LEU A 166 45.38 -1.65 -24.62
C LEU A 166 44.80 -0.24 -24.76
N LEU A 167 44.44 0.39 -23.64
CA LEU A 167 43.93 1.77 -23.61
C LEU A 167 45.00 2.76 -24.08
N GLN A 168 46.25 2.59 -23.65
CA GLN A 168 47.38 3.43 -24.06
C GLN A 168 47.63 3.34 -25.57
N ALA A 169 47.57 2.15 -26.15
CA ALA A 169 47.69 1.94 -27.60
C ALA A 169 46.60 2.66 -28.41
N HIS A 170 45.44 2.92 -27.81
CA HIS A 170 44.30 3.60 -28.42
C HIS A 170 44.11 5.05 -27.96
N GLY A 171 45.03 5.58 -27.14
CA GLY A 171 44.98 6.93 -26.59
C GLY A 171 43.96 7.14 -25.46
N GLY A 172 43.29 6.07 -25.01
CA GLY A 172 42.22 6.15 -24.01
C GLY A 172 42.71 6.44 -22.58
N ILE A 173 43.98 6.16 -22.26
CA ILE A 173 44.49 6.27 -20.88
C ILE A 173 44.58 7.73 -20.39
N ALA A 174 44.98 8.65 -21.26
CA ALA A 174 45.06 10.08 -20.94
C ALA A 174 43.67 10.68 -20.73
N GLU A 175 42.71 10.24 -21.55
CA GLU A 175 41.32 10.71 -21.47
C GLU A 175 40.59 10.13 -20.27
N PHE A 176 40.84 8.86 -19.94
CA PHE A 176 40.36 8.25 -18.71
C PHE A 176 40.86 9.00 -17.47
N ALA A 177 42.16 9.36 -17.43
CA ALA A 177 42.74 10.14 -16.34
C ALA A 177 42.11 11.54 -16.22
N ARG A 178 41.80 12.18 -17.36
CA ARG A 178 41.12 13.47 -17.40
C ARG A 178 39.68 13.39 -16.87
N LEU A 179 38.88 12.44 -17.38
CA LEU A 179 37.49 12.21 -16.94
C LEU A 179 37.43 11.97 -15.44
N PHE A 180 38.35 11.14 -14.92
CA PHE A 180 38.44 10.84 -13.50
C PHE A 180 38.79 12.09 -12.66
N ALA A 181 39.76 12.90 -13.10
CA ALA A 181 40.14 14.12 -12.41
C ALA A 181 39.01 15.16 -12.35
N GLU A 182 38.24 15.31 -13.43
CA GLU A 182 37.07 16.21 -13.48
C GLU A 182 35.99 15.78 -12.49
N VAL A 183 35.64 14.49 -12.50
CA VAL A 183 34.63 13.91 -11.61
C VAL A 183 35.04 14.03 -10.13
N ALA A 184 36.33 13.87 -9.80
CA ALA A 184 36.85 14.01 -8.43
C ALA A 184 36.76 15.46 -7.86
N THR A 185 36.60 16.48 -8.71
CA THR A 185 36.52 17.89 -8.28
C THR A 185 35.09 18.38 -8.01
N GLN A 186 34.05 17.64 -8.40
CA GLN A 186 32.65 18.02 -8.18
C GLN A 186 32.19 17.67 -6.75
N ARG A 187 31.48 18.59 -6.08
CA ARG A 187 30.77 18.27 -4.83
C ARG A 187 29.55 17.42 -5.19
N TRP A 188 29.52 16.18 -4.70
CA TRP A 188 28.53 15.14 -4.99
C TRP A 188 27.09 15.39 -4.49
N GLY A 189 26.69 16.65 -4.32
CA GLY A 189 25.64 17.06 -3.38
C GLY A 189 24.18 16.79 -3.76
N GLU A 190 23.80 16.77 -5.04
CA GLU A 190 22.36 16.84 -5.37
C GLU A 190 21.90 15.94 -6.54
N ASN A 191 22.79 15.32 -7.31
CA ASN A 191 22.43 14.31 -8.32
C ASN A 191 23.55 13.26 -8.52
N GLY A 192 23.32 12.01 -8.07
CA GLY A 192 24.28 10.90 -8.06
C GLY A 192 24.62 10.25 -9.42
N ASP A 193 24.41 10.98 -10.52
CA ASP A 193 24.48 10.45 -11.89
C ASP A 193 25.91 10.19 -12.38
N ALA A 194 26.90 10.99 -11.97
CA ALA A 194 28.30 10.81 -12.36
C ALA A 194 28.94 9.54 -11.77
N LEU A 195 28.66 9.23 -10.49
CA LEU A 195 29.08 7.98 -9.84
C LEU A 195 28.51 6.75 -10.56
N ARG A 196 27.28 6.87 -11.07
CA ARG A 196 26.58 5.79 -11.79
C ARG A 196 27.28 5.43 -13.09
N VAL A 197 27.75 6.43 -13.83
CA VAL A 197 28.47 6.23 -15.08
C VAL A 197 29.84 5.60 -14.83
N LEU A 198 30.58 6.05 -13.81
CA LEU A 198 31.88 5.48 -13.45
C LEU A 198 31.79 4.02 -12.97
N ALA A 199 30.81 3.70 -12.12
CA ALA A 199 30.57 2.33 -11.66
C ALA A 199 30.26 1.39 -12.84
N GLN A 200 29.48 1.83 -13.84
CA GLN A 200 29.21 1.03 -15.03
C GLN A 200 30.47 0.85 -15.90
N LEU A 201 31.29 1.90 -16.05
CA LEU A 201 32.57 1.79 -16.79
C LEU A 201 33.52 0.80 -16.12
N GLN A 202 33.55 0.80 -14.79
CA GLN A 202 34.34 -0.16 -14.03
C GLN A 202 33.90 -1.60 -14.27
N VAL A 203 32.59 -1.88 -14.32
CA VAL A 203 32.09 -3.21 -14.73
C VAL A 203 32.64 -3.61 -16.09
N ALA A 204 32.51 -2.73 -17.10
CA ALA A 204 32.99 -3.02 -18.45
C ALA A 204 34.51 -3.28 -18.48
N MET A 205 35.30 -2.50 -17.73
CA MET A 205 36.76 -2.65 -17.65
C MET A 205 37.18 -3.93 -16.90
N LEU A 206 36.46 -4.32 -15.85
CA LEU A 206 36.68 -5.59 -15.15
C LEU A 206 36.45 -6.79 -16.08
N LEU A 207 35.38 -6.77 -16.87
CA LEU A 207 35.10 -7.85 -17.83
C LEU A 207 36.10 -7.86 -18.99
N LEU A 208 36.52 -6.69 -19.48
CA LEU A 208 37.57 -6.57 -20.48
C LEU A 208 38.90 -7.13 -19.97
N ARG A 209 39.26 -6.86 -18.71
CA ARG A 209 40.48 -7.39 -18.08
C ARG A 209 40.51 -8.91 -18.14
N GLU A 210 39.41 -9.58 -17.78
CA GLU A 210 39.35 -11.05 -17.83
C GLU A 210 39.28 -11.58 -19.27
N HIS A 211 38.63 -10.87 -20.19
CA HIS A 211 38.61 -11.26 -21.61
C HIS A 211 40.00 -11.23 -22.24
N LEU A 212 40.79 -10.19 -21.97
CA LEU A 212 42.16 -10.05 -22.50
C LEU A 212 43.09 -11.18 -22.01
N ARG A 213 42.82 -11.73 -20.82
CA ARG A 213 43.59 -12.86 -20.26
C ARG A 213 43.38 -14.16 -21.06
N ILE A 214 42.20 -14.38 -21.63
CA ILE A 214 41.91 -15.62 -22.39
C ILE A 214 42.12 -15.51 -23.90
N ASN A 215 42.28 -14.29 -24.42
CA ASN A 215 42.33 -14.02 -25.85
C ASN A 215 43.65 -13.38 -26.30
N ASP A 216 44.76 -13.75 -25.65
CA ASP A 216 46.13 -13.29 -25.94
C ASP A 216 46.26 -11.75 -26.07
N GLY A 217 45.46 -11.00 -25.31
CA GLY A 217 45.45 -9.55 -25.35
C GLY A 217 44.69 -8.89 -26.52
N ASP A 218 43.98 -9.65 -27.36
CA ASP A 218 43.05 -9.11 -28.37
C ASP A 218 41.59 -9.11 -27.87
N VAL A 219 40.75 -8.27 -28.47
CA VAL A 219 39.33 -8.17 -28.16
C VAL A 219 38.51 -8.83 -29.27
N ASP A 220 37.72 -9.85 -28.91
CA ASP A 220 36.83 -10.54 -29.84
C ASP A 220 35.70 -9.60 -30.32
N PRO A 221 35.46 -9.48 -31.65
CA PRO A 221 34.45 -8.58 -32.19
C PRO A 221 33.02 -8.83 -31.71
N ASP A 222 32.59 -10.09 -31.64
CA ASP A 222 31.21 -10.45 -31.29
C ASP A 222 30.98 -10.28 -29.78
N TRP A 223 31.96 -10.65 -28.98
CA TRP A 223 31.97 -10.41 -27.53
C TRP A 223 31.89 -8.92 -27.21
N ALA A 224 32.70 -8.10 -27.90
CA ALA A 224 32.69 -6.65 -27.71
C ALA A 224 31.33 -6.03 -28.06
N LEU A 225 30.74 -6.44 -29.20
CA LEU A 225 29.40 -5.99 -29.58
C LEU A 225 28.34 -6.41 -28.55
N GLY A 226 28.41 -7.66 -28.09
CA GLY A 226 27.52 -8.19 -27.08
C GLY A 226 27.57 -7.44 -25.76
N LEU A 227 28.78 -7.15 -25.26
CA LEU A 227 28.99 -6.36 -24.05
C LEU A 227 28.36 -4.96 -24.19
N LEU A 228 28.53 -4.31 -25.34
CA LEU A 228 27.97 -2.99 -25.61
C LEU A 228 26.43 -2.99 -25.72
N LEU A 229 25.84 -4.03 -26.29
CA LEU A 229 24.38 -4.18 -26.40
C LEU A 229 23.74 -4.35 -25.00
N GLU A 230 24.32 -5.20 -24.16
CA GLU A 230 23.74 -5.50 -22.83
C GLU A 230 24.00 -4.39 -21.81
N THR A 231 25.10 -3.65 -21.95
CA THR A 231 25.39 -2.49 -21.09
C THR A 231 24.48 -1.30 -21.36
N THR A 232 23.69 -1.27 -22.44
CA THR A 232 22.87 -0.11 -22.83
C THR A 232 21.36 -0.36 -22.87
N ARG A 233 20.91 -1.62 -22.67
CA ARG A 233 19.49 -2.04 -22.79
C ARG A 233 18.47 -1.36 -21.85
N SER A 234 18.90 -0.69 -20.77
CA SER A 234 17.98 -0.03 -19.82
C SER A 234 17.92 1.49 -20.05
N THR A 235 16.73 2.09 -20.02
CA THR A 235 16.48 3.54 -20.17
C THR A 235 17.19 4.45 -19.15
N HIS A 236 17.91 3.87 -18.18
CA HIS A 236 18.66 4.57 -17.13
C HIS A 236 20.14 4.77 -17.45
N LEU A 237 20.62 4.21 -18.56
CA LEU A 237 22.02 4.29 -18.95
C LEU A 237 22.15 5.31 -20.05
N ASP A 238 22.82 6.41 -19.76
CA ASP A 238 23.13 7.41 -20.75
C ASP A 238 24.59 7.82 -20.64
N PHE A 239 25.42 7.18 -21.45
CA PHE A 239 26.79 7.64 -21.69
C PHE A 239 26.82 8.95 -22.49
N ALA A 240 25.65 9.44 -22.97
CA ALA A 240 25.48 10.65 -23.75
C ALA A 240 24.69 11.78 -23.04
N THR A 241 23.96 11.56 -21.92
CA THR A 241 23.36 12.69 -21.19
C THR A 241 24.44 13.37 -20.36
N PRO A 242 24.52 14.70 -20.46
CA PRO A 242 25.04 15.50 -19.39
C PRO A 242 24.23 15.19 -18.12
N ALA A 243 24.87 14.69 -17.07
CA ALA A 243 24.57 15.34 -15.78
C ALA A 243 24.78 16.83 -16.04
N THR A 244 23.93 17.72 -15.55
CA THR A 244 23.92 19.14 -15.92
C THR A 244 25.27 19.87 -15.74
N THR A 245 26.25 19.24 -15.10
CA THR A 245 27.65 19.68 -14.93
C THR A 245 28.73 18.88 -15.70
N LEU A 246 28.36 17.90 -16.55
CA LEU A 246 29.25 17.00 -17.34
C LEU A 246 28.92 17.04 -18.84
N ALA A 247 28.46 18.18 -19.35
CA ALA A 247 28.03 18.35 -20.74
C ALA A 247 29.09 18.02 -21.81
N ASP A 248 30.36 17.91 -21.41
CA ASP A 248 31.50 17.57 -22.27
C ASP A 248 31.93 16.09 -22.22
N ALA A 249 31.28 15.23 -21.40
CA ALA A 249 31.78 13.88 -21.08
C ALA A 249 31.45 12.74 -22.07
N ALA A 250 30.51 12.94 -23.00
CA ALA A 250 30.15 11.91 -23.99
C ALA A 250 31.31 11.55 -24.95
N VAL A 251 32.13 12.55 -25.32
CA VAL A 251 33.34 12.34 -26.15
C VAL A 251 34.46 11.63 -25.37
N PRO A 252 34.74 11.97 -24.10
CA PRO A 252 35.66 11.24 -23.23
C PRO A 252 35.38 9.75 -23.09
N ILE A 253 34.12 9.36 -22.85
CA ILE A 253 33.78 7.95 -22.60
C ILE A 253 33.95 7.09 -23.84
N ALA A 254 33.55 7.59 -25.02
CA ALA A 254 33.78 6.90 -26.28
C ALA A 254 35.28 6.66 -26.56
N GLN A 255 36.16 7.57 -26.13
CA GLN A 255 37.61 7.38 -26.25
C GLN A 255 38.16 6.31 -25.29
N VAL A 256 37.60 6.19 -24.08
CA VAL A 256 37.91 5.11 -23.15
C VAL A 256 37.44 3.76 -23.70
N LEU A 257 36.23 3.71 -24.26
CA LEU A 257 35.66 2.50 -24.85
C LEU A 257 36.20 2.17 -26.24
N ARG A 258 37.02 3.04 -26.86
CA ARG A 258 37.47 2.92 -28.25
C ARG A 258 38.02 1.53 -28.64
N PRO A 259 38.79 0.80 -27.80
CA PRO A 259 39.21 -0.56 -28.13
C PRO A 259 38.03 -1.52 -28.33
N LEU A 260 37.00 -1.45 -27.47
CA LEU A 260 35.77 -2.25 -27.57
C LEU A 260 34.96 -1.83 -28.80
N LEU A 261 34.81 -0.53 -29.04
CA LEU A 261 34.07 0.00 -30.20
C LEU A 261 34.69 -0.48 -31.51
N ARG A 262 36.02 -0.37 -31.65
CA ARG A 262 36.73 -0.83 -32.86
C ARG A 262 36.66 -2.34 -33.05
N ALA A 263 36.68 -3.12 -31.97
CA ALA A 263 36.44 -4.55 -32.06
C ALA A 263 35.01 -4.83 -32.55
N ALA A 264 34.00 -4.20 -31.94
CA ALA A 264 32.59 -4.36 -32.29
C ALA A 264 32.28 -3.95 -33.75
N VAL A 265 32.93 -2.88 -34.26
CA VAL A 265 32.82 -2.49 -35.69
C VAL A 265 33.18 -3.64 -36.61
N ARG A 266 34.14 -4.50 -36.26
CA ARG A 266 34.57 -5.64 -37.08
C ARG A 266 33.58 -6.82 -37.06
N SER A 267 32.61 -6.83 -36.14
CA SER A 267 31.61 -7.90 -36.04
C SER A 267 30.66 -7.89 -37.23
N GLU A 268 30.45 -9.06 -37.85
CA GLU A 268 29.39 -9.24 -38.87
C GLU A 268 28.02 -9.47 -38.21
N TRP A 269 27.99 -9.93 -36.95
CA TRP A 269 26.76 -10.12 -36.17
C TRP A 269 25.97 -8.81 -36.03
N LEU A 270 26.65 -7.66 -36.08
CA LEU A 270 26.04 -6.32 -36.09
C LEU A 270 24.89 -6.16 -37.10
N PHE A 271 25.06 -6.67 -38.32
CA PHE A 271 24.05 -6.53 -39.38
C PHE A 271 22.87 -7.46 -39.17
N GLU A 272 23.09 -8.62 -38.55
CA GLU A 272 22.01 -9.53 -38.17
C GLU A 272 21.16 -8.93 -37.05
N VAL A 273 21.78 -8.26 -36.08
CA VAL A 273 21.07 -7.55 -35.00
C VAL A 273 20.28 -6.36 -35.57
N ALA A 274 20.85 -5.61 -36.52
CA ALA A 274 20.16 -4.50 -37.17
C ALA A 274 18.90 -4.92 -37.95
N ALA A 275 18.90 -6.14 -38.49
CA ALA A 275 17.78 -6.66 -39.27
C ALA A 275 16.62 -7.22 -38.42
N ARG A 276 16.73 -7.26 -37.09
CA ARG A 276 15.70 -7.80 -36.18
C ARG A 276 14.81 -6.70 -35.57
N ASP A 277 13.56 -7.05 -35.26
CA ASP A 277 12.57 -6.16 -34.62
C ASP A 277 12.48 -6.35 -33.08
N ASP A 278 13.41 -7.11 -32.50
CA ASP A 278 13.55 -7.44 -31.07
C ASP A 278 14.10 -6.23 -30.26
N GLY A 279 13.26 -5.20 -30.12
CA GLY A 279 13.44 -4.11 -29.16
C GLY A 279 14.53 -3.07 -29.49
N PRO A 280 14.60 -1.95 -28.75
CA PRO A 280 15.45 -0.80 -29.07
C PRO A 280 16.96 -0.96 -28.74
N SER A 281 17.47 -2.17 -28.50
CA SER A 281 18.83 -2.38 -27.94
C SER A 281 19.97 -1.83 -28.83
N LEU A 282 19.92 -2.06 -30.15
CA LEU A 282 20.96 -1.59 -31.06
C LEU A 282 20.93 -0.08 -31.26
N SER A 283 19.76 0.50 -31.52
CA SER A 283 19.63 1.97 -31.68
C SER A 283 20.12 2.69 -30.43
N GLU A 284 19.78 2.17 -29.24
CA GLU A 284 20.25 2.71 -27.96
C GLU A 284 21.77 2.59 -27.79
N THR A 285 22.35 1.45 -28.17
CA THR A 285 23.81 1.24 -28.14
C THR A 285 24.53 2.23 -29.05
N LEU A 286 24.05 2.40 -30.27
CA LEU A 286 24.61 3.33 -31.26
C LEU A 286 24.53 4.78 -30.78
N MET A 287 23.44 5.16 -30.10
CA MET A 287 23.25 6.51 -29.57
C MET A 287 24.13 6.83 -28.37
N ARG A 288 24.48 5.83 -27.55
CA ARG A 288 25.05 6.08 -26.23
C ARG A 288 26.54 5.78 -26.15
N THR A 289 27.06 4.79 -26.88
CA THR A 289 28.43 4.28 -26.63
C THR A 289 29.55 4.95 -27.44
N GLY A 290 29.23 5.63 -28.53
CA GLY A 290 30.21 6.07 -29.53
C GLY A 290 30.39 5.10 -30.72
N LEU A 291 29.64 3.99 -30.75
CA LEU A 291 29.75 2.96 -31.79
C LEU A 291 29.33 3.50 -33.17
N ALA A 292 28.34 4.40 -33.23
CA ALA A 292 27.91 5.02 -34.47
C ALA A 292 29.04 5.83 -35.11
N GLU A 293 29.83 6.56 -34.30
CA GLU A 293 30.95 7.37 -34.75
C GLU A 293 32.08 6.53 -35.34
N GLU A 294 32.47 5.42 -34.69
CA GLU A 294 33.53 4.54 -35.21
C GLU A 294 33.05 3.77 -36.46
N LEU A 295 31.76 3.39 -36.54
CA LEU A 295 31.19 2.79 -37.75
C LEU A 295 31.12 3.77 -38.92
N ALA A 296 30.77 5.02 -38.66
CA ALA A 296 30.67 6.08 -39.66
C ALA A 296 32.02 6.50 -40.27
N ILE A 297 33.15 6.04 -39.73
CA ILE A 297 34.47 6.21 -40.36
C ILE A 297 34.57 5.40 -41.66
N ASP A 298 33.89 4.26 -41.75
CA ASP A 298 33.78 3.43 -42.94
C ASP A 298 32.39 3.64 -43.58
N ASP A 299 32.33 4.57 -44.55
CA ASP A 299 31.08 4.95 -45.22
C ASP A 299 30.32 3.74 -45.82
N LEU A 300 31.03 2.70 -46.28
CA LEU A 300 30.39 1.51 -46.86
C LEU A 300 29.74 0.65 -45.79
N ARG A 301 30.43 0.45 -44.67
CA ARG A 301 29.93 -0.34 -43.55
C ARG A 301 28.78 0.38 -42.84
N TRP A 302 28.89 1.70 -42.69
CA TRP A 302 27.81 2.56 -42.20
C TRP A 302 26.57 2.49 -43.08
N ALA A 303 26.72 2.66 -44.40
CA ALA A 303 25.59 2.55 -45.32
C ALA A 303 24.93 1.16 -45.25
N ARG A 304 25.74 0.08 -45.20
CA ARG A 304 25.23 -1.29 -45.04
C ARG A 304 24.44 -1.46 -43.75
N LEU A 305 24.87 -0.86 -42.63
CA LEU A 305 24.13 -0.90 -41.37
C LEU A 305 22.78 -0.20 -41.50
N ILE A 306 22.77 1.04 -41.98
CA ILE A 306 21.55 1.84 -42.12
C ILE A 306 20.54 1.15 -43.05
N GLU A 307 21.01 0.49 -44.11
CA GLU A 307 20.13 -0.28 -44.99
C GLU A 307 19.63 -1.59 -44.35
N ALA A 308 20.42 -2.24 -43.49
CA ALA A 308 20.01 -3.42 -42.74
C ALA A 308 18.96 -3.12 -41.65
N MET A 309 18.97 -1.91 -41.07
CA MET A 309 18.02 -1.51 -40.01
C MET A 309 16.56 -1.56 -40.49
N THR A 310 15.66 -2.03 -39.62
CA THR A 310 14.21 -1.97 -39.88
C THR A 310 13.68 -0.54 -39.78
N GLU A 311 12.52 -0.24 -40.37
CA GLU A 311 11.89 1.08 -40.24
C GLU A 311 11.61 1.44 -38.78
N ARG A 312 11.26 0.45 -37.95
CA ARG A 312 11.02 0.64 -36.52
C ARG A 312 12.29 1.11 -35.81
N GLN A 313 13.42 0.45 -36.05
CA GLN A 313 14.72 0.85 -35.48
C GLN A 313 15.16 2.23 -35.98
N LEU A 314 14.98 2.52 -37.26
CA LEU A 314 15.34 3.82 -37.86
C LEU A 314 14.51 4.98 -37.30
N ARG A 315 13.21 4.79 -37.04
CA ARG A 315 12.35 5.82 -36.46
C ARG A 315 12.81 6.25 -35.07
N VAL A 316 13.29 5.31 -34.26
CA VAL A 316 13.76 5.58 -32.90
C VAL A 316 15.25 5.96 -32.82
N PHE A 317 16.04 5.75 -33.87
CA PHE A 317 17.47 6.04 -33.87
C PHE A 317 17.78 7.53 -34.09
N TRP A 318 18.25 8.21 -33.06
CA TRP A 318 18.69 9.62 -33.13
C TRP A 318 20.19 9.70 -33.39
N PRO A 319 20.69 10.62 -34.23
CA PRO A 319 22.13 10.75 -34.43
C PRO A 319 22.82 11.28 -33.16
N PRO A 320 23.83 10.58 -32.61
CA PRO A 320 24.54 11.00 -31.42
C PRO A 320 25.36 12.28 -31.63
N ARG A 321 25.73 12.96 -30.52
CA ARG A 321 26.47 14.23 -30.54
C ARG A 321 27.81 14.14 -31.29
N GLY A 322 28.56 13.05 -31.11
CA GLY A 322 29.86 12.87 -31.76
C GLY A 322 29.74 12.72 -33.27
N LEU A 323 28.69 12.05 -33.74
CA LEU A 323 28.41 11.88 -35.17
C LEU A 323 28.04 13.21 -35.85
N ARG A 324 27.20 14.04 -35.21
CA ARG A 324 26.75 15.32 -35.78
C ARG A 324 27.77 16.46 -35.69
N GLY A 325 28.64 16.45 -34.68
CA GLY A 325 29.62 17.50 -34.42
C GLY A 325 30.96 17.32 -35.11
N ASN A 326 31.22 16.18 -35.76
CA ASN A 326 32.50 15.86 -36.37
C ASN A 326 32.49 16.14 -37.89
N PRO A 327 33.25 17.14 -38.39
CA PRO A 327 33.29 17.48 -39.81
C PRO A 327 33.72 16.31 -40.71
N ARG A 328 34.51 15.36 -40.21
CA ARG A 328 34.95 14.19 -40.97
C ARG A 328 33.85 13.16 -41.19
N LEU A 329 32.82 13.15 -40.33
CA LEU A 329 31.69 12.21 -40.38
C LEU A 329 30.42 12.86 -40.95
N ALA A 330 30.50 14.13 -41.37
CA ALA A 330 29.36 14.91 -41.83
C ALA A 330 28.59 14.25 -42.99
N ALA A 331 29.30 13.55 -43.89
CA ALA A 331 28.69 12.82 -45.01
C ALA A 331 27.86 11.62 -44.51
N SER A 332 28.43 10.80 -43.62
CA SER A 332 27.75 9.65 -43.01
C SER A 332 26.56 10.07 -42.13
N ALA A 333 26.68 11.17 -41.39
CA ALA A 333 25.59 11.74 -40.60
C ALA A 333 24.44 12.23 -41.50
N LEU A 334 24.76 12.93 -42.60
CA LEU A 334 23.77 13.38 -43.58
C LEU A 334 23.09 12.22 -44.28
N TYR A 335 23.84 11.16 -44.60
CA TYR A 335 23.30 9.95 -45.21
C TYR A 335 22.23 9.28 -44.33
N LEU A 336 22.42 9.24 -43.01
CA LEU A 336 21.41 8.74 -42.06
C LEU A 336 20.12 9.56 -42.12
N GLU A 337 20.20 10.89 -42.03
CA GLU A 337 19.03 11.77 -42.06
C GLU A 337 18.29 11.64 -43.42
N GLN A 338 19.02 11.54 -44.53
CA GLN A 338 18.46 11.31 -45.86
C GLN A 338 17.80 9.93 -45.97
N ALA A 339 18.41 8.88 -45.41
CA ALA A 339 17.84 7.55 -45.38
C ALA A 339 16.55 7.49 -44.55
N LYS A 340 16.53 8.15 -43.38
CA LYS A 340 15.33 8.30 -42.54
C LYS A 340 14.23 9.08 -43.25
N TRP A 341 14.56 10.17 -43.94
CA TRP A 341 13.58 10.91 -44.73
C TRP A 341 13.00 10.03 -45.85
N ARG A 342 13.88 9.39 -46.64
CA ARG A 342 13.50 8.52 -47.77
C ARG A 342 12.64 7.32 -47.35
N ARG A 343 12.94 6.68 -46.22
CA ARG A 343 12.29 5.43 -45.78
C ARG A 343 11.16 5.63 -44.78
N CYS A 344 11.19 6.71 -43.99
CA CYS A 344 10.28 6.91 -42.86
C CYS A 344 9.51 8.24 -42.90
N ALA A 345 9.79 9.13 -43.87
CA ALA A 345 9.29 10.50 -43.92
C ALA A 345 9.56 11.31 -42.64
N GLN A 346 10.69 11.04 -41.97
CA GLN A 346 11.10 11.64 -40.70
C GLN A 346 12.60 11.90 -40.68
N PHE A 347 13.05 12.92 -39.96
CA PHE A 347 14.45 13.26 -39.71
C PHE A 347 14.53 14.15 -38.45
N HIS A 348 15.73 14.41 -37.92
CA HIS A 348 15.90 15.16 -36.65
C HIS A 348 16.47 16.56 -36.80
N ALA A 349 17.05 16.89 -37.96
CA ALA A 349 17.64 18.20 -38.24
C ALA A 349 18.78 18.58 -37.28
N LEU A 350 19.69 17.65 -36.98
CA LEU A 350 20.71 17.88 -35.93
C LEU A 350 22.11 18.21 -36.49
N LEU A 351 22.28 18.39 -37.80
CA LEU A 351 23.60 18.53 -38.43
C LEU A 351 23.95 19.97 -38.82
N ASP A 352 25.23 20.32 -38.71
CA ASP A 352 25.73 21.69 -38.94
C ASP A 352 26.58 21.84 -40.19
N SER A 353 26.83 20.72 -40.88
CA SER A 353 27.65 20.74 -42.09
C SER A 353 26.99 21.59 -43.18
N PRO A 354 27.77 22.30 -44.01
CA PRO A 354 27.21 23.10 -45.10
C PRO A 354 26.30 22.30 -46.04
N ALA A 355 26.62 21.03 -46.29
CA ALA A 355 25.81 20.13 -47.10
C ALA A 355 24.46 19.79 -46.44
N ALA A 356 24.44 19.56 -45.13
CA ALA A 356 23.21 19.29 -44.39
C ALA A 356 22.33 20.54 -44.29
N LEU A 357 22.90 21.71 -43.99
CA LEU A 357 22.17 22.98 -43.95
C LEU A 357 21.59 23.33 -45.34
N ALA A 358 22.33 23.05 -46.42
CA ALA A 358 21.81 23.21 -47.78
C ALA A 358 20.62 22.28 -48.07
N TRP A 359 20.69 21.02 -47.61
CA TRP A 359 19.61 20.05 -47.73
C TRP A 359 18.39 20.43 -46.88
N TYR A 360 18.56 20.82 -45.61
CA TYR A 360 17.46 21.31 -44.79
C TYR A 360 16.79 22.54 -45.40
N ARG A 361 17.59 23.44 -46.00
CA ARG A 361 17.07 24.63 -46.69
C ARG A 361 16.26 24.25 -47.93
N SER A 362 16.68 23.25 -48.72
CA SER A 362 15.88 22.78 -49.87
C SER A 362 14.56 22.17 -49.42
N LEU A 363 14.52 21.50 -48.26
CA LEU A 363 13.31 20.92 -47.71
C LEU A 363 12.27 21.97 -47.25
N LEU A 364 12.69 23.16 -46.79
CA LEU A 364 11.75 24.21 -46.34
C LEU A 364 10.79 24.68 -47.43
N ASP A 365 11.21 24.61 -48.70
CA ASP A 365 10.42 25.06 -49.86
C ASP A 365 9.59 23.90 -50.50
N GLU A 366 9.76 22.64 -50.08
CA GLU A 366 9.19 21.43 -50.72
C GLU A 366 7.91 20.83 -50.07
N PHE A 367 7.21 21.58 -49.20
CA PHE A 367 6.01 21.12 -48.45
C PHE A 367 6.30 19.93 -47.50
N LEU A 368 6.70 20.27 -46.27
CA LEU A 368 6.95 19.32 -45.18
C LEU A 368 5.72 19.14 -44.28
N GLU A 369 5.56 17.93 -43.72
CA GLU A 369 4.74 17.69 -42.52
C GLU A 369 5.14 18.67 -41.38
N PRO A 370 4.20 19.18 -40.56
CA PRO A 370 4.44 20.27 -39.60
C PRO A 370 5.66 20.07 -38.68
N GLY A 371 5.88 18.85 -38.17
CA GLY A 371 7.01 18.54 -37.29
C GLY A 371 8.37 18.55 -37.98
N ALA A 372 8.44 18.16 -39.25
CA ALA A 372 9.68 18.16 -40.04
C ALA A 372 10.12 19.58 -40.39
N PHE A 373 9.16 20.48 -40.63
CA PHE A 373 9.43 21.90 -40.83
C PHE A 373 10.05 22.54 -39.58
N ALA A 374 9.45 22.34 -38.40
CA ALA A 374 9.92 22.93 -37.15
C ALA A 374 11.38 22.56 -36.83
N LEU A 375 11.74 21.28 -37.04
CA LEU A 375 13.11 20.77 -36.83
C LEU A 375 14.12 21.41 -37.80
N ALA A 376 13.86 21.37 -39.11
CA ALA A 376 14.75 21.97 -40.11
C ALA A 376 14.90 23.49 -39.92
N PHE A 377 13.80 24.17 -39.65
CA PHE A 377 13.78 25.61 -39.43
C PHE A 377 14.59 26.00 -38.18
N GLY A 378 14.32 25.34 -37.05
CA GLY A 378 15.05 25.59 -35.80
C GLY A 378 16.56 25.43 -35.96
N ARG A 379 17.01 24.40 -36.69
CA ARG A 379 18.45 24.21 -36.95
C ARG A 379 19.04 25.31 -37.80
N LEU A 380 18.39 25.67 -38.91
CA LEU A 380 18.83 26.76 -39.79
C LEU A 380 18.88 28.10 -39.05
N ALA A 381 17.88 28.39 -38.22
CA ALA A 381 17.83 29.60 -37.40
C ALA A 381 18.98 29.66 -36.39
N SER A 382 19.32 28.55 -35.73
CA SER A 382 20.41 28.51 -34.75
C SER A 382 21.80 28.79 -35.35
N HIS A 383 22.02 28.46 -36.63
CA HIS A 383 23.29 28.64 -37.35
C HIS A 383 23.35 29.92 -38.20
N ALA A 384 22.25 30.65 -38.24
CA ALA A 384 22.18 31.91 -38.96
C ALA A 384 22.67 33.06 -38.07
N ASP A 385 23.40 34.01 -38.67
CA ASP A 385 23.61 35.32 -38.03
C ASP A 385 22.26 36.03 -37.80
N ALA A 386 22.24 37.06 -36.97
CA ALA A 386 21.00 37.75 -36.58
C ALA A 386 20.19 38.21 -37.82
N ALA A 387 20.87 38.75 -38.84
CA ALA A 387 20.22 39.21 -40.07
C ALA A 387 19.59 38.07 -40.88
N THR A 388 20.31 36.96 -41.04
CA THR A 388 19.86 35.77 -41.78
C THR A 388 18.75 35.04 -41.02
N ARG A 389 18.85 34.96 -39.69
CA ARG A 389 17.84 34.35 -38.83
C ARG A 389 16.55 35.16 -38.89
N HIS A 390 16.67 36.48 -38.77
CA HIS A 390 15.54 37.39 -38.92
C HIS A 390 14.90 37.23 -40.31
N ALA A 391 15.69 37.19 -41.39
CA ALA A 391 15.17 36.97 -42.74
C ALA A 391 14.44 35.62 -42.91
N LEU A 392 14.94 34.54 -42.28
CA LEU A 392 14.29 33.23 -42.28
C LEU A 392 12.97 33.25 -41.51
N ILE A 393 12.94 33.86 -40.31
CA ILE A 393 11.75 34.03 -39.48
C ILE A 393 10.70 34.85 -40.23
N VAL A 394 11.10 36.00 -40.79
CA VAL A 394 10.23 36.86 -41.60
C VAL A 394 9.62 36.09 -42.79
N ARG A 395 10.44 35.33 -43.52
CA ARG A 395 9.99 34.60 -44.71
C ARG A 395 9.05 33.44 -44.40
N HIS A 396 9.27 32.69 -43.31
CA HIS A 396 8.60 31.40 -43.10
C HIS A 396 7.71 31.29 -41.85
N LEU A 397 7.80 32.21 -40.90
CA LEU A 397 7.07 32.15 -39.62
C LEU A 397 6.30 33.42 -39.26
N TYR A 398 6.57 34.55 -39.93
CA TYR A 398 6.02 35.84 -39.50
C TYR A 398 4.53 36.03 -39.82
N ALA A 399 4.05 35.39 -40.88
CA ALA A 399 2.64 35.39 -41.29
C ALA A 399 1.94 34.01 -41.21
N PRO A 400 2.56 32.89 -41.61
CA PRO A 400 1.90 31.59 -41.49
C PRO A 400 1.97 31.06 -40.06
N ASP A 401 0.84 30.57 -39.53
CA ASP A 401 0.80 29.99 -38.19
C ASP A 401 1.25 28.52 -38.25
N ARG A 402 2.56 28.32 -38.08
CA ARG A 402 3.23 27.01 -38.07
C ARG A 402 3.75 26.73 -36.67
N ASP A 403 3.87 25.46 -36.31
CA ASP A 403 4.54 25.06 -35.07
C ASP A 403 5.98 25.57 -35.02
N VAL A 404 6.35 26.16 -33.87
CA VAL A 404 7.67 26.74 -33.62
C VAL A 404 8.28 26.07 -32.39
N ASP A 405 9.58 25.81 -32.44
CA ASP A 405 10.33 25.35 -31.27
C ASP A 405 10.29 26.42 -30.16
N ARG A 406 9.94 26.01 -28.94
CA ARG A 406 9.86 26.90 -27.75
C ARG A 406 11.20 27.56 -27.40
N ARG A 407 12.32 27.07 -27.96
CA ARG A 407 13.70 27.57 -27.76
C ARG A 407 14.22 28.40 -28.92
N LEU A 408 13.42 28.65 -29.96
CA LEU A 408 13.87 29.35 -31.19
C LEU A 408 14.59 30.68 -30.91
N LEU A 409 14.14 31.40 -29.89
CA LEU A 409 14.61 32.75 -29.53
C LEU A 409 15.51 32.76 -28.28
N ASP A 410 16.00 31.60 -27.81
CA ASP A 410 16.85 31.53 -26.60
C ASP A 410 18.18 32.28 -26.71
N ALA A 411 18.63 32.60 -27.94
CA ALA A 411 19.83 33.40 -28.20
C ALA A 411 19.54 34.83 -28.69
N GLU A 412 18.26 35.23 -28.72
CA GLU A 412 17.85 36.57 -29.10
C GLU A 412 17.70 37.44 -27.85
N ASP A 413 18.47 38.53 -27.82
CA ASP A 413 18.55 39.47 -26.70
C ASP A 413 18.24 40.91 -27.16
N ASP A 414 18.04 41.14 -28.47
CA ASP A 414 17.63 42.44 -28.98
C ASP A 414 16.15 42.69 -28.65
N ASP A 415 15.91 43.60 -27.70
CA ASP A 415 14.57 44.02 -27.27
C ASP A 415 13.69 44.51 -28.44
N GLY A 416 14.28 45.18 -29.44
CA GLY A 416 13.57 45.67 -30.62
C GLY A 416 13.06 44.52 -31.48
N VAL A 417 13.90 43.52 -31.72
CA VAL A 417 13.55 42.31 -32.49
C VAL A 417 12.52 41.46 -31.75
N LEU A 418 12.69 41.26 -30.44
CA LEU A 418 11.71 40.52 -29.62
C LEU A 418 10.35 41.23 -29.57
N ARG A 419 10.35 42.57 -29.50
CA ARG A 419 9.12 43.37 -29.58
C ARG A 419 8.43 43.22 -30.94
N GLU A 420 9.20 43.20 -32.03
CA GLU A 420 8.67 42.96 -33.38
C GLU A 420 8.04 41.57 -33.48
N TYR A 421 8.72 40.53 -33.02
CA TYR A 421 8.20 39.15 -33.04
C TYR A 421 7.00 38.95 -32.12
N ALA A 422 6.97 39.61 -30.96
CA ALA A 422 5.81 39.63 -30.09
C ALA A 422 4.59 40.29 -30.75
N GLN A 423 4.76 41.07 -31.83
CA GLN A 423 3.67 41.75 -32.54
C GLN A 423 3.40 41.18 -33.94
N CYS A 424 4.03 40.07 -34.32
CA CYS A 424 3.86 39.47 -35.65
C CYS A 424 2.50 38.76 -35.83
N GLY A 425 2.23 38.29 -37.06
CA GLY A 425 0.97 37.64 -37.42
C GLY A 425 0.82 36.18 -36.97
N SER A 426 1.91 35.50 -36.60
CA SER A 426 1.87 34.12 -36.09
C SER A 426 1.57 34.09 -34.58
N SER A 427 0.68 33.19 -34.14
CA SER A 427 0.40 32.99 -32.71
C SER A 427 1.57 32.28 -32.02
N GLN A 428 2.15 31.27 -32.68
CA GLN A 428 3.26 30.47 -32.15
C GLN A 428 4.54 31.29 -31.96
N LEU A 429 4.94 32.11 -32.96
CA LEU A 429 6.13 32.95 -32.84
C LEU A 429 5.97 34.01 -31.74
N ARG A 430 4.77 34.58 -31.58
CA ARG A 430 4.47 35.49 -30.48
C ARG A 430 4.64 34.81 -29.12
N ALA A 431 4.08 33.62 -28.93
CA ALA A 431 4.20 32.87 -27.68
C ALA A 431 5.67 32.63 -27.28
N VAL A 432 6.51 32.22 -28.24
CA VAL A 432 7.96 32.01 -28.00
C VAL A 432 8.67 33.32 -27.67
N ALA A 433 8.37 34.42 -28.38
CA ALA A 433 8.95 35.74 -28.11
C ALA A 433 8.57 36.26 -26.72
N LEU A 434 7.30 36.12 -26.33
CA LEU A 434 6.80 36.52 -25.01
C LEU A 434 7.47 35.72 -23.89
N ARG A 435 7.64 34.40 -24.07
CA ARG A 435 8.34 33.55 -23.11
C ARG A 435 9.82 33.93 -22.96
N ARG A 436 10.50 34.25 -24.07
CA ARG A 436 11.89 34.73 -24.02
C ARG A 436 11.99 36.09 -23.32
N LEU A 437 11.10 37.03 -23.64
CA LEU A 437 11.02 38.32 -22.97
C LEU A 437 10.80 38.15 -21.46
N PHE A 438 9.89 37.24 -21.05
CA PHE A 438 9.70 36.90 -19.64
C PHE A 438 10.99 36.38 -19.01
N LYS A 439 11.66 35.40 -19.60
CA LYS A 439 12.94 34.85 -19.11
C LYS A 439 14.10 35.85 -19.07
N LEU A 440 14.07 36.90 -19.88
CA LEU A 440 15.08 37.97 -19.83
C LEU A 440 14.73 39.02 -18.78
N ALA A 441 13.43 39.28 -18.60
CA ALA A 441 12.92 40.24 -17.64
C ALA A 441 12.95 39.70 -16.19
N THR A 442 12.77 38.38 -16.02
CA THR A 442 12.82 37.62 -14.76
C THR A 442 14.04 36.70 -14.77
N ARG A 443 14.72 36.44 -13.64
CA ARG A 443 15.94 35.57 -13.64
C ARG A 443 15.61 34.05 -13.67
N TYR A 444 14.53 33.65 -14.35
CA TYR A 444 14.02 32.27 -14.40
C TYR A 444 15.03 31.22 -14.91
N ASP A 445 16.04 31.62 -15.71
CA ASP A 445 17.03 30.73 -16.33
C ASP A 445 18.42 30.75 -15.65
N ARG A 446 18.63 31.39 -14.49
CA ARG A 446 19.95 31.43 -13.84
C ARG A 446 20.11 30.33 -12.79
N GLU A 447 21.10 29.45 -13.01
CA GLU A 447 21.47 28.31 -12.14
C GLU A 447 22.03 28.70 -10.75
N ASP A 448 22.20 30.00 -10.48
CA ASP A 448 22.80 30.49 -9.24
C ASP A 448 21.71 30.76 -8.18
N GLY A 449 21.69 29.95 -7.12
CA GLY A 449 20.78 30.03 -5.96
C GLY A 449 20.89 31.30 -5.10
N GLU A 450 21.00 32.48 -5.72
CA GLU A 450 20.84 33.78 -5.06
C GLU A 450 19.36 34.20 -5.02
N ALA A 451 18.95 34.85 -3.92
CA ALA A 451 17.59 35.35 -3.72
C ALA A 451 17.12 36.28 -4.86
N ALA A 452 15.81 36.29 -5.11
CA ALA A 452 15.12 37.08 -6.14
C ALA A 452 15.69 38.51 -6.28
N ALA A 453 16.41 38.76 -7.38
CA ALA A 453 16.93 40.08 -7.72
C ALA A 453 15.94 40.85 -8.61
N ALA A 454 15.99 42.18 -8.56
CA ALA A 454 15.06 43.09 -9.22
C ALA A 454 14.88 42.86 -10.75
N PRO A 455 13.71 43.21 -11.32
CA PRO A 455 13.44 43.08 -12.76
C PRO A 455 14.48 43.74 -13.65
N GLN A 456 14.72 43.18 -14.84
CA GLN A 456 15.78 43.63 -15.76
C GLN A 456 15.23 44.51 -16.88
N GLU A 457 15.72 45.75 -16.96
CA GLU A 457 15.44 46.68 -18.07
C GLU A 457 16.37 46.43 -19.27
N PRO A 458 15.92 46.65 -20.53
CA PRO A 458 14.62 47.20 -20.93
C PRO A 458 13.49 46.15 -21.06
N TYR A 459 13.80 44.86 -20.89
CA TYR A 459 12.88 43.75 -21.16
C TYR A 459 11.64 43.78 -20.27
N TRP A 460 11.80 44.15 -19.00
CA TRP A 460 10.68 44.32 -18.08
C TRP A 460 9.70 45.37 -18.57
N SER A 461 10.17 46.56 -18.96
CA SER A 461 9.31 47.60 -19.57
C SER A 461 8.59 47.10 -20.82
N THR A 462 9.27 46.34 -21.69
CA THR A 462 8.65 45.77 -22.90
C THR A 462 7.59 44.71 -22.55
N LEU A 463 7.88 43.83 -21.60
CA LEU A 463 6.94 42.81 -21.14
C LEU A 463 5.67 43.45 -20.55
N ARG A 464 5.84 44.44 -19.66
CA ARG A 464 4.73 45.20 -19.06
C ARG A 464 3.90 45.95 -20.10
N ALA A 465 4.53 46.47 -21.17
CA ALA A 465 3.81 47.13 -22.27
C ALA A 465 2.95 46.15 -23.09
N LEU A 466 3.38 44.90 -23.23
CA LEU A 466 2.67 43.87 -23.99
C LEU A 466 1.49 43.26 -23.22
N GLU A 467 1.53 43.25 -21.89
CA GLU A 467 0.45 42.76 -21.01
C GLU A 467 -0.92 43.36 -21.33
N ALA A 468 -0.97 44.66 -21.66
CA ALA A 468 -2.22 45.35 -21.99
C ALA A 468 -2.88 44.86 -23.28
N THR A 469 -2.13 44.19 -24.16
CA THR A 469 -2.61 43.77 -25.49
C THR A 469 -2.57 42.26 -25.71
N GLN A 470 -1.83 41.50 -24.88
CA GLN A 470 -1.55 40.07 -25.08
C GLN A 470 -1.59 39.25 -23.77
N ALA A 471 -2.41 39.66 -22.80
CA ALA A 471 -2.50 39.02 -21.48
C ALA A 471 -2.73 37.50 -21.54
N ASP A 472 -3.64 37.01 -22.38
CA ASP A 472 -3.97 35.57 -22.46
C ASP A 472 -2.77 34.71 -22.89
N LEU A 473 -2.05 35.15 -23.92
CA LEU A 473 -0.84 34.47 -24.40
C LEU A 473 0.28 34.51 -23.37
N LEU A 474 0.41 35.61 -22.63
CA LEU A 474 1.38 35.74 -21.55
C LEU A 474 1.05 34.77 -20.42
N VAL A 475 -0.21 34.65 -20.02
CA VAL A 475 -0.61 33.68 -19.00
C VAL A 475 -0.26 32.26 -19.42
N GLU A 476 -0.69 31.84 -20.61
CA GLU A 476 -0.44 30.47 -21.12
C GLU A 476 1.06 30.10 -21.17
N ASN A 477 1.94 31.08 -21.33
CA ASN A 477 3.36 30.84 -21.57
C ASN A 477 4.31 31.26 -20.44
N THR A 478 3.80 31.95 -19.41
CA THR A 478 4.64 32.51 -18.32
C THR A 478 4.09 32.25 -16.91
N VAL A 479 2.92 31.64 -16.77
CA VAL A 479 2.26 31.36 -15.48
C VAL A 479 2.16 29.85 -15.26
N ASP A 480 2.85 29.35 -14.23
CA ASP A 480 2.74 27.98 -13.73
C ASP A 480 3.05 27.93 -12.21
N GLU A 481 3.02 26.74 -11.60
CA GLU A 481 3.22 26.55 -10.15
C GLU A 481 4.62 26.95 -9.66
N ASP A 482 5.62 26.97 -10.54
CA ASP A 482 7.03 27.25 -10.24
C ASP A 482 7.41 28.69 -10.57
N THR A 483 6.79 29.31 -11.59
CA THR A 483 7.17 30.67 -12.03
C THR A 483 6.89 31.74 -10.97
N LEU A 484 5.96 31.49 -10.03
CA LEU A 484 5.68 32.43 -8.94
C LEU A 484 6.90 32.70 -8.05
N GLU A 485 7.83 31.75 -7.93
CA GLU A 485 9.07 31.93 -7.15
C GLU A 485 10.01 32.99 -7.77
N TYR A 486 9.93 33.17 -9.09
CA TYR A 486 10.85 34.01 -9.87
C TYR A 486 10.19 35.29 -10.43
N ASP A 487 8.89 35.46 -10.22
CA ASP A 487 8.07 36.53 -10.78
C ASP A 487 7.54 37.47 -9.68
N ASP A 488 6.89 38.57 -10.11
CA ASP A 488 6.28 39.56 -9.22
C ASP A 488 4.78 39.28 -9.04
N VAL A 489 4.33 39.24 -7.79
CA VAL A 489 2.90 39.14 -7.43
C VAL A 489 2.08 40.28 -8.07
N GLU A 490 2.65 41.48 -8.19
CA GLU A 490 1.99 42.61 -8.85
C GLU A 490 1.73 42.35 -10.34
N ARG A 491 2.62 41.60 -11.00
CA ARG A 491 2.45 41.19 -12.40
C ARG A 491 1.33 40.16 -12.55
N TRP A 492 1.27 39.16 -11.67
CA TRP A 492 0.19 38.18 -11.66
C TRP A 492 -1.17 38.84 -11.47
N GLN A 493 -1.25 39.86 -10.60
CA GLN A 493 -2.44 40.67 -10.43
C GLN A 493 -2.78 41.49 -11.70
N ALA A 494 -1.79 42.10 -12.36
CA ALA A 494 -2.01 42.83 -13.60
C ALA A 494 -2.49 41.91 -14.75
N LEU A 495 -1.87 40.74 -14.90
CA LEU A 495 -2.29 39.70 -15.84
C LEU A 495 -3.71 39.23 -15.55
N TRP A 496 -4.04 38.98 -14.29
CA TRP A 496 -5.39 38.63 -13.88
C TRP A 496 -6.42 39.68 -14.33
N GLN A 497 -6.13 40.98 -14.17
CA GLN A 497 -7.04 42.05 -14.59
C GLN A 497 -7.20 42.14 -16.11
N ALA A 498 -6.13 41.90 -16.87
CA ALA A 498 -6.13 42.02 -18.33
C ALA A 498 -6.57 40.75 -19.08
N ALA A 499 -6.44 39.56 -18.47
CA ALA A 499 -6.70 38.28 -19.10
C ALA A 499 -8.21 37.94 -19.19
N GLY A 500 -8.57 37.21 -20.24
CA GLY A 500 -9.86 36.57 -20.43
C GLY A 500 -10.06 35.34 -19.54
N GLU A 501 -11.28 34.81 -19.52
CA GLU A 501 -11.71 33.74 -18.61
C GLU A 501 -10.87 32.45 -18.68
N PRO A 502 -10.49 31.91 -19.86
CA PRO A 502 -9.67 30.69 -19.94
C PRO A 502 -8.28 30.87 -19.33
N ALA A 503 -7.64 32.02 -19.56
CA ALA A 503 -6.34 32.34 -19.00
C ALA A 503 -6.44 32.55 -17.47
N ARG A 504 -7.49 33.22 -16.99
CA ARG A 504 -7.76 33.32 -15.55
C ARG A 504 -7.90 31.95 -14.89
N ALA A 505 -8.51 30.96 -15.54
CA ALA A 505 -8.58 29.60 -15.02
C ALA A 505 -7.19 28.95 -14.86
N ALA A 506 -6.28 29.15 -15.83
CA ALA A 506 -4.90 28.68 -15.74
C ALA A 506 -4.13 29.35 -14.57
N ILE A 507 -4.33 30.65 -14.34
CA ILE A 507 -3.79 31.34 -13.15
C ILE A 507 -4.30 30.67 -11.86
N VAL A 508 -5.60 30.38 -11.77
CA VAL A 508 -6.19 29.72 -10.59
C VAL A 508 -5.59 28.34 -10.35
N GLU A 509 -5.41 27.54 -11.40
CA GLU A 509 -4.76 26.23 -11.30
C GLU A 509 -3.34 26.35 -10.74
N ALA A 510 -2.51 27.19 -11.36
CA ALA A 510 -1.12 27.41 -10.96
C ALA A 510 -1.01 27.87 -9.49
N VAL A 511 -1.81 28.87 -9.11
CA VAL A 511 -1.81 29.42 -7.74
C VAL A 511 -2.27 28.37 -6.72
N LEU A 512 -3.33 27.60 -6.99
CA LEU A 512 -3.83 26.60 -6.04
C LEU A 512 -2.87 25.43 -5.84
N ARG A 513 -2.14 25.05 -6.89
CA ARG A 513 -1.06 24.06 -6.79
C ARG A 513 0.12 24.60 -5.97
N ALA A 514 0.54 25.84 -6.23
CA ALA A 514 1.57 26.51 -5.43
C ALA A 514 1.17 26.63 -3.93
N VAL A 515 -0.11 26.87 -3.61
CA VAL A 515 -0.61 26.85 -2.22
C VAL A 515 -0.45 25.47 -1.57
N ALA A 516 -0.62 24.38 -2.33
CA ALA A 516 -0.49 23.02 -1.84
C ALA A 516 0.99 22.64 -1.53
N GLU A 517 1.94 23.22 -2.26
CA GLU A 517 3.38 23.04 -2.04
C GLU A 517 3.91 23.85 -0.84
N SER A 518 5.06 23.47 -0.27
CA SER A 518 5.58 24.11 0.97
C SER A 518 6.47 25.32 0.72
N THR A 519 7.20 25.35 -0.40
CA THR A 519 8.23 26.38 -0.70
C THR A 519 7.61 27.72 -1.12
N THR A 520 6.56 27.70 -1.95
CA THR A 520 5.93 28.89 -2.52
C THR A 520 4.68 29.37 -1.76
N ARG A 521 4.21 28.59 -0.77
CA ARG A 521 2.95 28.85 -0.03
C ARG A 521 2.84 30.26 0.56
N ALA A 522 3.93 30.78 1.11
CA ALA A 522 3.94 32.08 1.78
C ALA A 522 3.56 33.24 0.84
N GLN A 523 3.89 33.12 -0.44
CA GLN A 523 3.59 34.11 -1.48
C GLN A 523 2.28 33.77 -2.21
N ALA A 524 2.05 32.48 -2.48
CA ALA A 524 0.87 32.00 -3.20
C ALA A 524 -0.43 32.22 -2.43
N LEU A 525 -0.44 32.03 -1.11
CA LEU A 525 -1.67 32.09 -0.31
C LEU A 525 -2.33 33.49 -0.32
N PRO A 526 -1.63 34.60 -0.02
CA PRO A 526 -2.24 35.94 -0.11
C PRO A 526 -2.72 36.31 -1.52
N LEU A 527 -1.99 35.90 -2.55
CA LEU A 527 -2.39 36.10 -3.95
C LEU A 527 -3.68 35.32 -4.24
N ALA A 528 -3.72 34.04 -3.88
CA ALA A 528 -4.89 33.18 -4.04
C ALA A 528 -6.14 33.75 -3.37
N GLU A 529 -6.01 34.28 -2.14
CA GLU A 529 -7.11 34.93 -1.41
C GLU A 529 -7.62 36.19 -2.12
N THR A 530 -6.70 37.00 -2.65
CA THR A 530 -7.04 38.21 -3.42
C THR A 530 -7.80 37.85 -4.70
N LEU A 531 -7.31 36.85 -5.45
CA LEU A 531 -7.94 36.41 -6.70
C LEU A 531 -9.29 35.71 -6.43
N TYR A 532 -9.38 34.95 -5.33
CA TYR A 532 -10.62 34.30 -4.91
C TYR A 532 -11.72 35.31 -4.58
N ALA A 533 -11.37 36.45 -3.98
CA ALA A 533 -12.32 37.52 -3.72
C ALA A 533 -12.91 38.14 -5.00
N ASP A 534 -12.15 38.15 -6.10
CA ASP A 534 -12.59 38.68 -7.41
C ASP A 534 -13.43 37.67 -8.22
N ALA A 535 -12.97 36.42 -8.37
CA ALA A 535 -13.66 35.40 -9.17
C ALA A 535 -13.74 34.02 -8.49
N PRO A 536 -14.58 33.87 -7.46
CA PRO A 536 -14.67 32.62 -6.68
C PRO A 536 -15.22 31.42 -7.49
N ALA A 537 -15.91 31.66 -8.62
CA ALA A 537 -16.42 30.60 -9.48
C ALA A 537 -15.31 29.76 -10.14
N LEU A 538 -14.21 30.39 -10.57
CA LEU A 538 -13.08 29.71 -11.19
C LEU A 538 -12.37 28.78 -10.19
N PHE A 539 -12.21 29.24 -8.95
CA PHE A 539 -11.64 28.45 -7.87
C PHE A 539 -12.50 27.23 -7.51
N ARG A 540 -13.82 27.37 -7.51
CA ARG A 540 -14.73 26.23 -7.30
C ARG A 540 -14.64 25.20 -8.43
N ALA A 541 -14.51 25.65 -9.69
CA ALA A 541 -14.31 24.74 -10.81
C ALA A 541 -13.02 23.92 -10.63
N GLN A 542 -11.91 24.58 -10.27
CA GLN A 542 -10.62 23.92 -10.08
C GLN A 542 -10.59 22.96 -8.88
N ALA A 543 -11.17 23.35 -7.74
CA ALA A 543 -11.27 22.50 -6.56
C ALA A 543 -12.10 21.22 -6.82
N GLY A 544 -12.97 21.25 -7.84
CA GLY A 544 -13.80 20.11 -8.24
C GLY A 544 -13.07 19.06 -9.09
N ASP A 545 -11.86 19.34 -9.57
CA ASP A 545 -11.13 18.52 -10.55
C ASP A 545 -10.57 17.20 -9.96
N ASP A 546 -10.54 16.15 -10.79
CA ASP A 546 -10.06 14.82 -10.43
C ASP A 546 -8.54 14.76 -10.18
N TYR A 547 -7.76 15.73 -10.64
CA TYR A 547 -6.31 15.83 -10.43
C TYR A 547 -5.93 16.85 -9.34
N PHE A 548 -6.92 17.49 -8.71
CA PHE A 548 -6.67 18.46 -7.65
C PHE A 548 -5.90 17.84 -6.46
N PRO A 549 -4.86 18.50 -5.90
CA PRO A 549 -4.06 17.98 -4.78
C PRO A 549 -4.78 18.09 -3.42
N THR A 550 -5.98 17.49 -3.31
CA THR A 550 -6.93 17.67 -2.19
C THR A 550 -6.31 17.52 -0.81
N LEU A 551 -5.48 16.49 -0.58
CA LEU A 551 -4.94 16.23 0.77
C LEU A 551 -3.97 17.33 1.22
N ARG A 552 -3.04 17.74 0.34
CA ARG A 552 -2.08 18.81 0.63
C ARG A 552 -2.78 20.16 0.76
N PHE A 553 -3.72 20.44 -0.13
CA PHE A 553 -4.54 21.65 -0.07
C PHE A 553 -5.36 21.74 1.23
N ASN A 554 -6.11 20.68 1.58
CA ASN A 554 -6.91 20.65 2.80
C ASN A 554 -6.04 20.84 4.06
N ALA A 555 -4.84 20.26 4.08
CA ALA A 555 -3.90 20.47 5.18
C ALA A 555 -3.39 21.92 5.25
N ALA A 556 -3.15 22.55 4.10
CA ALA A 556 -2.64 23.92 4.01
C ALA A 556 -3.68 24.97 4.47
N VAL A 557 -4.95 24.83 4.10
CA VAL A 557 -5.98 25.87 4.36
C VAL A 557 -7.04 25.48 5.40
N GLY A 558 -7.15 24.20 5.76
CA GLY A 558 -8.25 23.70 6.59
C GLY A 558 -8.20 24.10 8.07
N ALA A 559 -7.04 24.46 8.61
CA ALA A 559 -6.87 24.76 10.05
C ALA A 559 -7.24 26.20 10.47
N GLY A 560 -7.67 27.06 9.54
CA GLY A 560 -8.37 28.33 9.83
C GLY A 560 -7.55 29.61 9.63
N GLY A 561 -8.14 30.56 8.88
CA GLY A 561 -7.63 31.91 8.61
C GLY A 561 -7.94 32.42 7.19
N SER A 562 -8.02 31.49 6.23
CA SER A 562 -8.16 31.80 4.80
C SER A 562 -9.60 31.69 4.28
N PRO A 563 -10.07 32.60 3.39
CA PRO A 563 -11.33 32.42 2.66
C PRO A 563 -11.35 31.20 1.74
N LEU A 564 -10.18 30.67 1.33
CA LEU A 564 -10.08 29.47 0.49
C LEU A 564 -10.55 28.20 1.19
N ALA A 565 -10.66 28.21 2.52
CA ALA A 565 -11.21 27.08 3.26
C ALA A 565 -12.66 26.75 2.85
N GLU A 566 -13.40 27.70 2.25
CA GLU A 566 -14.71 27.45 1.64
C GLU A 566 -14.68 26.34 0.56
N LEU A 567 -13.54 26.17 -0.13
CA LEU A 567 -13.35 25.18 -1.20
C LEU A 567 -13.12 23.76 -0.67
N VAL A 568 -12.72 23.61 0.59
CA VAL A 568 -12.33 22.31 1.21
C VAL A 568 -13.47 21.31 1.14
N ALA A 569 -14.72 21.75 1.34
CA ALA A 569 -15.88 20.86 1.27
C ALA A 569 -16.06 20.27 -0.14
N LEU A 570 -15.92 21.10 -1.19
CA LEU A 570 -16.01 20.67 -2.58
C LEU A 570 -14.85 19.74 -2.96
N ALA A 571 -13.61 20.14 -2.66
CA ALA A 571 -12.42 19.34 -2.95
C ALA A 571 -12.48 17.94 -2.28
N SER A 572 -12.95 17.90 -1.03
CA SER A 572 -13.15 16.66 -0.28
C SER A 572 -14.22 15.77 -0.91
N ALA A 573 -15.35 16.34 -1.35
CA ALA A 573 -16.42 15.59 -1.97
C ALA A 573 -16.04 15.03 -3.35
N SER A 574 -15.30 15.82 -4.16
CA SER A 574 -14.74 15.37 -5.44
C SER A 574 -13.72 14.25 -5.24
N TYR A 575 -12.83 14.37 -4.25
CA TYR A 575 -11.86 13.33 -3.91
C TYR A 575 -12.52 11.99 -3.56
N LEU A 576 -13.59 12.02 -2.76
CA LEU A 576 -14.40 10.84 -2.42
C LEU A 576 -15.24 10.30 -3.60
N SER A 577 -15.17 10.95 -4.77
CA SER A 577 -15.89 10.58 -5.99
C SER A 577 -15.03 9.93 -7.07
N ARG A 578 -13.70 9.88 -6.91
CA ARG A 578 -12.76 9.33 -7.90
C ARG A 578 -12.96 7.83 -8.16
N SER A 579 -12.86 7.42 -9.42
CA SER A 579 -12.96 6.01 -9.86
C SER A 579 -11.59 5.35 -10.01
N SER A 580 -11.51 4.05 -9.73
CA SER A 580 -10.29 3.26 -9.46
C SER A 580 -9.41 2.92 -10.69
N TRP A 581 -9.32 3.78 -11.70
CA TRP A 581 -8.51 3.49 -12.90
C TRP A 581 -6.98 3.41 -12.58
N LEU A 582 -6.55 4.00 -11.47
CA LEU A 582 -5.19 3.90 -10.91
C LEU A 582 -5.00 2.73 -9.92
N GLY A 583 -5.91 1.74 -9.88
CA GLY A 583 -5.71 0.50 -9.11
C GLY A 583 -5.80 0.60 -7.58
N GLY A 584 -5.84 1.80 -6.99
CA GLY A 584 -6.00 2.03 -5.55
C GLY A 584 -7.36 2.64 -5.16
N ALA A 585 -7.86 2.30 -3.97
CA ALA A 585 -8.92 3.11 -3.34
C ALA A 585 -8.31 4.46 -2.91
N PRO A 586 -9.04 5.59 -2.99
CA PRO A 586 -8.55 6.85 -2.44
C PRO A 586 -8.16 6.66 -0.98
N ALA A 587 -7.06 7.30 -0.55
CA ALA A 587 -6.63 7.28 0.84
C ALA A 587 -7.76 7.80 1.75
N ALA A 588 -7.76 7.38 3.01
CA ALA A 588 -8.76 7.86 3.96
C ALA A 588 -8.67 9.40 4.09
N LEU A 589 -9.79 10.10 3.87
CA LEU A 589 -9.86 11.54 4.04
C LEU A 589 -9.82 11.89 5.54
N PRO A 590 -8.86 12.69 6.02
CA PRO A 590 -8.82 13.12 7.41
C PRO A 590 -10.00 14.07 7.70
N PRO A 591 -10.85 13.81 8.72
CA PRO A 591 -12.01 14.66 9.00
C PRO A 591 -11.67 16.04 9.56
N ALA A 592 -10.55 16.19 10.26
CA ALA A 592 -10.25 17.41 11.02
C ALA A 592 -10.15 18.68 10.15
N PRO A 593 -9.39 18.72 9.01
CA PRO A 593 -9.34 19.90 8.16
C PRO A 593 -10.70 20.22 7.52
N LEU A 594 -11.49 19.20 7.19
CA LEU A 594 -12.85 19.37 6.65
C LEU A 594 -13.78 20.00 7.70
N CYS A 595 -13.81 19.46 8.92
CA CYS A 595 -14.69 19.96 9.97
C CYS A 595 -14.33 21.39 10.37
N ALA A 596 -13.04 21.70 10.49
CA ALA A 596 -12.57 23.06 10.75
C ALA A 596 -13.00 24.05 9.65
N ALA A 597 -12.84 23.68 8.38
CA ALA A 597 -13.31 24.48 7.26
C ALA A 597 -14.84 24.68 7.26
N LEU A 598 -15.63 23.63 7.56
CA LEU A 598 -17.09 23.71 7.64
C LEU A 598 -17.60 24.55 8.80
N MET A 599 -16.87 24.60 9.92
CA MET A 599 -17.19 25.51 11.02
C MET A 599 -16.98 26.97 10.63
N ALA A 600 -15.92 27.26 9.86
CA ALA A 600 -15.64 28.61 9.37
C ALA A 600 -16.59 29.03 8.24
N PHE A 601 -16.90 28.11 7.31
CA PHE A 601 -17.71 28.36 6.11
C PHE A 601 -18.88 27.37 5.98
N PRO A 602 -19.86 27.39 6.90
CA PRO A 602 -20.94 26.39 6.93
C PRO A 602 -21.85 26.41 5.69
N ALA A 603 -21.95 27.55 5.01
CA ALA A 603 -22.71 27.69 3.76
C ALA A 603 -22.11 26.85 2.61
N SER A 604 -20.80 26.55 2.65
CA SER A 604 -20.14 25.73 1.63
C SER A 604 -20.75 24.32 1.54
N PHE A 605 -21.14 23.73 2.67
CA PHE A 605 -21.85 22.44 2.70
C PHE A 605 -23.19 22.51 1.97
N ALA A 606 -23.99 23.55 2.25
CA ALA A 606 -25.32 23.72 1.67
C ALA A 606 -25.28 23.96 0.15
N ALA A 607 -24.19 24.53 -0.36
CA ALA A 607 -23.98 24.79 -1.78
C ALA A 607 -23.63 23.54 -2.61
N LEU A 608 -23.24 22.44 -1.97
CA LEU A 608 -22.90 21.20 -2.66
C LEU A 608 -24.13 20.47 -3.22
N GLU A 609 -23.94 19.71 -4.30
CA GLU A 609 -24.96 18.78 -4.79
C GLU A 609 -25.30 17.70 -3.75
N GLU A 610 -26.54 17.20 -3.80
CA GLU A 610 -27.08 16.19 -2.88
C GLU A 610 -26.15 14.94 -2.77
N LYS A 611 -25.58 14.48 -3.89
CA LYS A 611 -24.64 13.34 -3.93
C LYS A 611 -23.32 13.60 -3.20
N HIS A 612 -22.86 14.85 -3.16
CA HIS A 612 -21.63 15.27 -2.51
C HIS A 612 -21.87 15.48 -1.01
N GLN A 613 -22.98 16.12 -0.64
CA GLN A 613 -23.41 16.24 0.75
C GLN A 613 -23.51 14.86 1.42
N ALA A 614 -24.10 13.87 0.74
CA ALA A 614 -24.22 12.51 1.23
C ALA A 614 -22.87 11.83 1.56
N LYS A 615 -21.78 12.24 0.89
CA LYS A 615 -20.45 11.68 1.17
C LYS A 615 -19.79 12.34 2.38
N LEU A 616 -20.15 13.58 2.69
CA LEU A 616 -19.56 14.35 3.79
C LEU A 616 -20.31 14.18 5.11
N VAL A 617 -21.63 13.95 5.10
CA VAL A 617 -22.46 13.75 6.32
C VAL A 617 -21.86 12.73 7.31
N PRO A 618 -21.30 11.58 6.90
CA PRO A 618 -20.66 10.64 7.81
C PRO A 618 -19.41 11.18 8.53
N LEU A 619 -18.75 12.20 7.97
CA LEU A 619 -17.49 12.75 8.46
C LEU A 619 -17.67 13.94 9.43
N LEU A 620 -18.87 14.49 9.54
CA LEU A 620 -19.13 15.66 10.39
C LEU A 620 -18.94 15.32 11.87
N ASP A 621 -18.26 16.19 12.61
CA ASP A 621 -18.18 16.13 14.07
C ASP A 621 -19.29 17.00 14.72
N GLU A 622 -19.23 17.17 16.04
CA GLU A 622 -20.18 17.99 16.79
C GLU A 622 -20.15 19.46 16.31
N GLY A 623 -18.97 20.05 16.16
CA GLY A 623 -18.80 21.46 15.82
C GLY A 623 -19.30 21.76 14.42
N ALA A 624 -18.89 20.95 13.43
CA ALA A 624 -19.36 21.07 12.06
C ALA A 624 -20.87 20.80 11.92
N THR A 625 -21.43 19.87 12.70
CA THR A 625 -22.88 19.61 12.69
C THR A 625 -23.68 20.82 13.19
N VAL A 626 -23.23 21.47 14.26
CA VAL A 626 -23.86 22.69 14.77
C VAL A 626 -23.71 23.84 13.77
N ALA A 627 -22.53 24.01 13.16
CA ALA A 627 -22.27 25.07 12.18
C ALA A 627 -23.11 24.89 10.90
N CYS A 628 -23.20 23.68 10.35
CA CYS A 628 -23.91 23.36 9.11
C CYS A 628 -25.41 23.10 9.29
N ALA A 629 -25.99 23.40 10.47
CA ALA A 629 -27.35 23.01 10.82
C ALA A 629 -28.42 23.45 9.81
N ALA A 630 -28.34 24.68 9.28
CA ALA A 630 -29.28 25.19 8.29
C ALA A 630 -29.27 24.34 6.99
N GLY A 631 -28.08 24.01 6.47
CA GLY A 631 -27.93 23.16 5.29
C GLY A 631 -28.40 21.73 5.53
N LEU A 632 -28.12 21.18 6.72
CA LEU A 632 -28.59 19.84 7.11
C LEU A 632 -30.12 19.77 7.24
N LEU A 633 -30.77 20.84 7.73
CA LEU A 633 -32.23 20.92 7.82
C LEU A 633 -32.90 21.04 6.43
N GLN A 634 -32.32 21.83 5.53
CA GLN A 634 -32.77 21.90 4.13
C GLN A 634 -32.64 20.54 3.45
N LEU A 635 -31.48 19.88 3.63
CA LEU A 635 -31.22 18.54 3.12
C LEU A 635 -32.23 17.53 3.70
N ALA A 636 -32.54 17.60 4.99
CA ALA A 636 -33.53 16.72 5.63
C ALA A 636 -34.96 16.92 5.08
N ALA A 637 -35.35 18.16 4.74
CA ALA A 637 -36.65 18.45 4.15
C ALA A 637 -36.77 17.96 2.69
N ALA A 638 -35.66 18.00 1.93
CA ALA A 638 -35.56 17.58 0.54
C ALA A 638 -35.23 16.08 0.36
N ALA A 639 -34.67 15.42 1.38
CA ALA A 639 -33.95 14.16 1.28
C ALA A 639 -34.65 13.08 0.43
N GLY A 640 -33.94 12.67 -0.64
CA GLY A 640 -34.24 11.46 -1.39
C GLY A 640 -34.03 10.19 -0.54
N LYS A 641 -34.51 9.04 -1.03
CA LYS A 641 -34.43 7.75 -0.31
C LYS A 641 -33.01 7.35 0.11
N VAL A 642 -31.98 7.83 -0.60
CA VAL A 642 -30.56 7.48 -0.35
C VAL A 642 -29.98 8.23 0.86
N LEU A 643 -30.45 9.44 1.15
CA LEU A 643 -29.88 10.31 2.20
C LEU A 643 -30.53 10.17 3.57
N ARG A 644 -31.79 9.72 3.62
CA ARG A 644 -32.52 9.54 4.89
C ARG A 644 -31.73 8.68 5.89
N PRO A 645 -31.13 7.53 5.52
CA PRO A 645 -30.38 6.72 6.47
C PRO A 645 -29.16 7.45 7.04
N GLN A 646 -28.48 8.27 6.22
CA GLN A 646 -27.29 9.00 6.65
C GLN A 646 -27.63 10.13 7.62
N LEU A 647 -28.73 10.85 7.38
CA LEU A 647 -29.22 11.89 8.29
C LEU A 647 -29.74 11.30 9.61
N VAL A 648 -30.46 10.17 9.56
CA VAL A 648 -30.88 9.44 10.76
C VAL A 648 -29.65 8.98 11.56
N ALA A 649 -28.63 8.44 10.88
CA ALA A 649 -27.38 8.03 11.53
C ALA A 649 -26.59 9.22 12.12
N LEU A 650 -26.59 10.37 11.45
CA LEU A 650 -26.04 11.62 12.01
C LEU A 650 -26.76 11.98 13.31
N VAL A 651 -28.09 12.04 13.31
CA VAL A 651 -28.86 12.38 14.53
C VAL A 651 -28.65 11.33 15.63
N ALA A 652 -28.56 10.04 15.28
CA ALA A 652 -28.36 8.96 16.26
C ALA A 652 -26.98 9.00 16.96
N ARG A 653 -25.94 9.52 16.31
CA ARG A 653 -24.57 9.59 16.88
C ARG A 653 -24.22 10.92 17.55
N MET A 654 -25.07 11.94 17.43
CA MET A 654 -24.79 13.28 17.97
C MET A 654 -25.29 13.40 19.41
N PRO A 655 -24.54 14.07 20.32
CA PRO A 655 -25.03 14.43 21.64
C PRO A 655 -26.33 15.24 21.55
N VAL A 656 -27.28 15.01 22.46
CA VAL A 656 -28.57 15.71 22.48
C VAL A 656 -28.37 17.22 22.65
N ALA A 657 -27.37 17.64 23.43
CA ALA A 657 -26.99 19.03 23.56
C ALA A 657 -26.57 19.67 22.23
N ALA A 658 -25.85 18.95 21.38
CA ALA A 658 -25.46 19.41 20.05
C ALA A 658 -26.68 19.54 19.12
N LEU A 659 -27.57 18.54 19.13
CA LEU A 659 -28.83 18.56 18.37
C LEU A 659 -29.77 19.70 18.81
N GLN A 660 -29.72 20.07 20.08
CA GLN A 660 -30.46 21.22 20.61
C GLN A 660 -29.84 22.53 20.13
N ARG A 661 -28.51 22.68 20.22
CA ARG A 661 -27.77 23.87 19.74
C ARG A 661 -27.91 24.08 18.24
N SER A 662 -27.96 23.00 17.45
CA SER A 662 -28.18 23.06 16.01
C SER A 662 -29.63 23.42 15.63
N GLY A 663 -30.57 23.39 16.58
CA GLY A 663 -31.99 23.61 16.31
C GLY A 663 -32.69 22.43 15.63
N MET A 664 -31.99 21.31 15.39
CA MET A 664 -32.57 20.10 14.79
C MET A 664 -33.73 19.55 15.63
N LEU A 665 -33.63 19.62 16.97
CA LEU A 665 -34.72 19.21 17.87
C LEU A 665 -35.95 20.13 17.83
N ALA A 666 -35.89 21.30 17.20
CA ALA A 666 -36.99 22.26 17.11
C ALA A 666 -37.60 22.36 15.70
N VAL A 667 -37.14 21.55 14.73
CA VAL A 667 -37.63 21.61 13.35
C VAL A 667 -39.14 21.35 13.27
N SER A 668 -39.87 22.20 12.53
CA SER A 668 -41.32 22.09 12.36
C SER A 668 -41.74 21.44 11.03
N GLU A 669 -40.86 21.41 10.03
CA GLU A 669 -41.12 20.76 8.74
C GLU A 669 -41.28 19.24 8.96
N ARG A 670 -42.38 18.68 8.46
CA ARG A 670 -42.83 17.32 8.82
C ARG A 670 -41.83 16.22 8.42
N LYS A 671 -41.20 16.28 7.25
CA LYS A 671 -40.28 15.23 6.79
C LYS A 671 -38.96 15.27 7.57
N ALA A 672 -38.37 16.44 7.73
CA ALA A 672 -37.18 16.64 8.54
C ALA A 672 -37.45 16.26 10.00
N ARG A 673 -38.62 16.65 10.54
CA ARG A 673 -39.05 16.27 11.89
C ARG A 673 -39.14 14.76 12.05
N LEU A 674 -39.73 14.03 11.09
CA LEU A 674 -39.77 12.58 11.12
C LEU A 674 -38.36 11.95 11.16
N LEU A 675 -37.41 12.45 10.37
CA LEU A 675 -36.02 11.96 10.38
C LEU A 675 -35.34 12.22 11.73
N VAL A 676 -35.52 13.42 12.30
CA VAL A 676 -34.99 13.78 13.62
C VAL A 676 -35.59 12.88 14.70
N LEU A 677 -36.91 12.67 14.71
CA LEU A 677 -37.57 11.79 15.68
C LEU A 677 -37.07 10.34 15.56
N THR A 678 -36.88 9.86 14.32
CA THR A 678 -36.34 8.51 14.05
C THR A 678 -34.91 8.38 14.56
N GLY A 679 -34.04 9.35 14.26
CA GLY A 679 -32.65 9.36 14.73
C GLY A 679 -32.54 9.53 16.24
N LEU A 680 -33.41 10.35 16.85
CA LEU A 680 -33.46 10.56 18.29
C LEU A 680 -33.84 9.28 19.05
N ALA A 681 -34.78 8.49 18.51
CA ALA A 681 -35.14 7.20 19.08
C ALA A 681 -34.02 6.14 18.99
N LEU A 682 -33.10 6.32 18.03
CA LEU A 682 -31.90 5.48 17.85
C LEU A 682 -30.67 6.05 18.56
N ASN A 683 -30.79 7.21 19.21
CA ASN A 683 -29.66 7.91 19.79
C ASN A 683 -29.14 7.21 21.06
N ALA A 684 -27.82 7.11 21.19
CA ALA A 684 -27.15 6.42 22.29
C ALA A 684 -26.87 7.29 23.52
N ASP A 685 -27.04 8.61 23.42
CA ASP A 685 -26.87 9.57 24.52
C ASP A 685 -27.92 9.29 25.63
N PRO A 686 -27.51 9.13 26.90
CA PRO A 686 -28.45 8.99 28.03
C PRO A 686 -29.53 10.08 28.09
N ALA A 687 -29.23 11.31 27.67
CA ALA A 687 -30.19 12.42 27.65
C ALA A 687 -31.29 12.26 26.57
N ALA A 688 -31.12 11.34 25.62
CA ALA A 688 -32.09 11.12 24.55
C ALA A 688 -33.43 10.62 25.09
N SER A 689 -33.44 9.88 26.20
CA SER A 689 -34.68 9.36 26.79
C SER A 689 -35.68 10.47 27.19
N ASP A 690 -35.19 11.57 27.76
CA ASP A 690 -36.04 12.72 28.10
C ASP A 690 -36.57 13.42 26.85
N ALA A 691 -35.71 13.61 25.86
CA ALA A 691 -36.09 14.22 24.58
C ALA A 691 -37.14 13.37 23.84
N VAL A 692 -36.96 12.05 23.78
CA VAL A 692 -37.95 11.11 23.20
C VAL A 692 -39.28 11.18 23.95
N ALA A 693 -39.26 11.18 25.29
CA ALA A 693 -40.49 11.26 26.09
C ALA A 693 -41.27 12.55 25.80
N ALA A 694 -40.57 13.69 25.70
CA ALA A 694 -41.18 14.98 25.39
C ALA A 694 -41.82 15.03 23.99
N THR A 695 -41.32 14.25 23.03
CA THR A 695 -41.80 14.24 21.64
C THR A 695 -42.80 13.12 21.32
N MET A 696 -43.20 12.29 22.29
CA MET A 696 -44.11 11.15 22.02
C MET A 696 -45.46 11.54 21.40
N ALA A 697 -45.98 12.71 21.77
CA ALA A 697 -47.24 13.24 21.25
C ALA A 697 -47.09 13.99 19.91
N ASP A 698 -45.87 14.07 19.36
CA ASP A 698 -45.61 14.77 18.10
C ASP A 698 -46.38 14.10 16.95
N LYS A 699 -47.07 14.93 16.14
CA LYS A 699 -47.90 14.47 15.02
C LYS A 699 -47.07 14.07 13.79
N ALA A 700 -45.79 14.44 13.74
CA ALA A 700 -44.88 14.03 12.67
C ALA A 700 -44.51 12.55 12.76
N HIS A 701 -44.61 11.93 13.95
CA HIS A 701 -44.41 10.50 14.13
C HIS A 701 -45.32 9.68 13.22
N ASP A 702 -44.72 8.78 12.45
CA ASP A 702 -45.38 7.64 11.85
C ASP A 702 -45.32 6.42 12.78
N ASP A 703 -45.90 5.30 12.35
CA ASP A 703 -45.95 4.08 13.15
C ASP A 703 -44.55 3.50 13.44
N PHE A 704 -43.62 3.68 12.51
CA PHE A 704 -42.24 3.19 12.60
C PHE A 704 -41.43 3.98 13.63
N SER A 705 -41.33 5.30 13.47
CA SER A 705 -40.64 6.20 14.39
C SER A 705 -41.25 6.18 15.79
N ARG A 706 -42.59 6.09 15.91
CA ARG A 706 -43.25 5.96 17.22
C ARG A 706 -42.91 4.64 17.90
N GLY A 707 -42.86 3.55 17.14
CA GLY A 707 -42.41 2.24 17.63
C GLY A 707 -41.00 2.30 18.20
N LEU A 708 -40.06 2.90 17.47
CA LEU A 708 -38.68 3.10 17.94
C LEU A 708 -38.63 3.97 19.22
N SER A 709 -39.42 5.05 19.28
CA SER A 709 -39.47 5.90 20.48
C SER A 709 -39.97 5.12 21.70
N LEU A 710 -41.00 4.28 21.55
CA LEU A 710 -41.46 3.40 22.63
C LEU A 710 -40.36 2.43 23.07
N ASP A 711 -39.61 1.84 22.13
CA ASP A 711 -38.50 0.95 22.43
C ASP A 711 -37.34 1.67 23.15
N ALA A 712 -37.10 2.94 22.82
CA ALA A 712 -36.10 3.77 23.51
C ALA A 712 -36.52 4.07 24.96
N LEU A 713 -37.80 4.38 25.18
CA LEU A 713 -38.34 4.61 26.53
C LEU A 713 -38.33 3.34 27.37
N GLU A 714 -38.67 2.18 26.78
CA GLU A 714 -38.63 0.88 27.43
C GLU A 714 -37.19 0.51 27.86
N ARG A 715 -36.21 0.68 26.96
CA ARG A 715 -34.78 0.47 27.27
C ARG A 715 -34.27 1.39 28.38
N ALA A 716 -34.80 2.60 28.48
CA ALA A 716 -34.49 3.55 29.55
C ALA A 716 -35.25 3.27 30.87
N GLY A 717 -36.03 2.19 30.95
CA GLY A 717 -36.78 1.80 32.14
C GLY A 717 -38.01 2.68 32.41
N ARG A 718 -38.52 3.43 31.43
CA ARG A 718 -39.73 4.25 31.59
C ARG A 718 -41.00 3.43 31.37
N SER A 719 -42.05 3.76 32.11
CA SER A 719 -43.37 3.14 31.92
C SER A 719 -43.96 3.51 30.57
N LEU A 720 -44.46 2.51 29.85
CA LEU A 720 -45.18 2.67 28.58
C LEU A 720 -46.71 2.73 28.76
N GLN A 721 -47.20 2.72 29.99
CA GLN A 721 -48.63 2.67 30.26
C GLN A 721 -49.34 3.90 29.67
N GLY A 722 -50.32 3.66 28.80
CA GLY A 722 -51.05 4.71 28.08
C GLY A 722 -50.33 5.29 26.85
N LEU A 723 -49.09 4.89 26.57
CA LEU A 723 -48.33 5.31 25.38
C LEU A 723 -48.37 4.27 24.26
N ASP A 724 -48.40 2.98 24.60
CA ASP A 724 -48.48 1.87 23.64
C ASP A 724 -49.90 1.29 23.58
N ALA A 725 -50.67 1.68 22.56
CA ALA A 725 -52.05 1.26 22.39
C ALA A 725 -52.23 -0.25 22.10
N TRP A 726 -51.15 -0.94 21.72
CA TRP A 726 -51.18 -2.38 21.41
C TRP A 726 -50.70 -3.25 22.58
N ALA A 727 -50.17 -2.63 23.63
CA ALA A 727 -49.67 -3.36 24.80
C ALA A 727 -50.81 -4.15 25.47
N GLY A 728 -50.67 -5.48 25.52
CA GLY A 728 -51.61 -6.39 26.18
C GLY A 728 -52.93 -6.66 25.45
N LEU A 729 -53.09 -6.23 24.19
CA LEU A 729 -54.28 -6.58 23.40
C LEU A 729 -54.37 -8.10 23.15
N PRO A 730 -55.55 -8.73 23.27
CA PRO A 730 -55.72 -10.14 22.95
C PRO A 730 -55.66 -10.40 21.43
N LEU A 731 -55.36 -11.64 21.04
CA LEU A 731 -55.22 -12.03 19.62
C LEU A 731 -56.44 -11.63 18.77
N GLY A 732 -57.66 -11.83 19.29
CA GLY A 732 -58.89 -11.48 18.58
C GLY A 732 -59.01 -9.99 18.23
N ALA A 733 -58.58 -9.09 19.13
CA ALA A 733 -58.58 -7.65 18.87
C ALA A 733 -57.59 -7.27 17.76
N LEU A 734 -56.42 -7.91 17.72
CA LEU A 734 -55.45 -7.69 16.63
C LEU A 734 -55.96 -8.23 15.29
N GLN A 735 -56.68 -9.35 15.29
CA GLN A 735 -57.31 -9.90 14.09
C GLN A 735 -58.40 -8.96 13.54
N GLU A 736 -59.21 -8.34 14.42
CA GLU A 736 -60.18 -7.32 14.03
C GLU A 736 -59.50 -6.06 13.46
N ILE A 737 -58.43 -5.60 14.11
CA ILE A 737 -57.65 -4.45 13.62
C ILE A 737 -57.11 -4.76 12.21
N ALA A 738 -56.57 -5.97 11.98
CA ALA A 738 -56.02 -6.38 10.70
C ALA A 738 -57.07 -6.46 9.58
N ALA A 739 -58.32 -6.84 9.89
CA ALA A 739 -59.40 -6.90 8.91
C ALA A 739 -59.70 -5.53 8.26
N GLY A 740 -59.41 -4.44 8.97
CA GLY A 740 -59.57 -3.06 8.46
C GLY A 740 -58.35 -2.50 7.72
N GLN A 741 -57.25 -3.26 7.59
CA GLN A 741 -56.00 -2.76 7.01
C GLN A 741 -55.88 -3.04 5.51
N LYS A 742 -55.27 -2.10 4.78
CA LYS A 742 -54.97 -2.29 3.36
C LYS A 742 -53.73 -3.17 3.20
N ILE A 743 -53.89 -4.32 2.55
CA ILE A 743 -52.79 -5.25 2.28
C ILE A 743 -52.18 -4.99 0.89
N PRO A 744 -50.86 -4.76 0.78
CA PRO A 744 -50.19 -4.61 -0.51
C PRO A 744 -50.21 -5.91 -1.35
N ALA A 745 -50.32 -5.79 -2.67
CA ALA A 745 -50.34 -6.94 -3.58
C ALA A 745 -49.11 -7.87 -3.47
N ALA A 746 -47.94 -7.30 -3.12
CA ALA A 746 -46.72 -8.09 -2.90
C ALA A 746 -46.82 -9.00 -1.66
N ALA A 747 -47.49 -8.56 -0.60
CA ALA A 747 -47.74 -9.37 0.59
C ALA A 747 -48.71 -10.51 0.28
N VAL A 748 -49.79 -10.22 -0.47
CA VAL A 748 -50.73 -11.25 -0.96
C VAL A 748 -50.02 -12.29 -1.81
N LYS A 749 -49.14 -11.86 -2.74
CA LYS A 749 -48.37 -12.77 -3.60
C LYS A 749 -47.36 -13.63 -2.83
N ALA A 750 -46.86 -13.15 -1.70
CA ALA A 750 -45.92 -13.90 -0.87
C ALA A 750 -46.62 -14.99 -0.03
N TRP A 751 -47.92 -14.86 0.23
CA TRP A 751 -48.71 -15.78 1.04
C TRP A 751 -48.80 -17.18 0.40
N ASN A 752 -48.68 -18.23 1.22
CA ASN A 752 -48.76 -19.64 0.81
C ASN A 752 -49.07 -20.55 2.02
N ASP A 753 -49.27 -21.84 1.75
CA ASP A 753 -49.61 -22.85 2.78
C ASP A 753 -48.52 -23.06 3.85
N GLU A 754 -47.26 -22.75 3.54
CA GLU A 754 -46.17 -22.84 4.51
C GLU A 754 -46.24 -21.68 5.50
N LEU A 755 -46.41 -20.45 5.01
CA LEU A 755 -46.63 -19.26 5.86
C LEU A 755 -47.92 -19.37 6.68
N ALA A 756 -49.00 -19.90 6.11
CA ALA A 756 -50.24 -20.14 6.84
C ALA A 756 -50.03 -21.09 8.05
N ARG A 757 -49.18 -22.12 7.89
CA ARG A 757 -48.80 -23.03 8.98
C ARG A 757 -47.88 -22.38 10.00
N LEU A 758 -46.86 -21.65 9.55
CA LEU A 758 -45.90 -20.94 10.41
C LEU A 758 -46.57 -19.84 11.25
N PHE A 759 -47.62 -19.23 10.72
CA PHE A 759 -48.36 -18.16 11.38
C PHE A 759 -49.55 -18.64 12.20
N ALA A 760 -49.79 -19.94 12.39
CA ALA A 760 -50.80 -20.38 13.35
C ALA A 760 -50.39 -19.97 14.79
N PRO A 761 -51.27 -19.36 15.61
CA PRO A 761 -52.72 -19.21 15.42
C PRO A 761 -53.21 -17.85 14.87
N LEU A 762 -52.35 -17.02 14.27
CA LEU A 762 -52.68 -15.66 13.82
C LEU A 762 -53.83 -15.60 12.80
N GLY A 763 -53.96 -16.60 11.93
CA GLY A 763 -54.89 -16.59 10.80
C GLY A 763 -54.42 -15.73 9.61
N GLU A 764 -55.09 -15.86 8.47
CA GLU A 764 -54.65 -15.26 7.20
C GLU A 764 -54.62 -13.73 7.23
N GLY A 765 -55.69 -13.08 7.73
CA GLY A 765 -55.78 -11.62 7.74
C GLY A 765 -54.67 -10.94 8.54
N LEU A 766 -54.42 -11.41 9.77
CA LEU A 766 -53.36 -10.89 10.62
C LEU A 766 -51.96 -11.27 10.10
N GLY A 767 -51.81 -12.47 9.51
CA GLY A 767 -50.56 -12.89 8.87
C GLY A 767 -50.20 -12.05 7.63
N LEU A 768 -51.18 -11.73 6.77
CA LEU A 768 -50.99 -10.82 5.64
C LEU A 768 -50.64 -9.40 6.11
N TYR A 769 -51.26 -8.94 7.19
CA TYR A 769 -50.92 -7.64 7.79
C TYR A 769 -49.50 -7.64 8.36
N LEU A 770 -49.05 -8.71 9.02
CA LEU A 770 -47.66 -8.88 9.44
C LEU A 770 -46.70 -8.75 8.25
N LEU A 771 -46.96 -9.43 7.13
CA LEU A 771 -46.14 -9.30 5.92
C LEU A 771 -46.15 -7.88 5.36
N ALA A 772 -47.29 -7.18 5.43
CA ALA A 772 -47.41 -5.78 5.02
C ALA A 772 -46.54 -4.85 5.88
N LEU A 773 -46.51 -5.06 7.20
CA LEU A 773 -45.65 -4.31 8.13
C LEU A 773 -44.17 -4.54 7.81
N LEU A 774 -43.77 -5.79 7.55
CA LEU A 774 -42.39 -6.11 7.16
C LEU A 774 -42.01 -5.46 5.82
N LEU A 775 -42.89 -5.48 4.83
CA LEU A 775 -42.64 -4.86 3.52
C LEU A 775 -42.51 -3.33 3.59
N ALA A 776 -43.23 -2.69 4.52
CA ALA A 776 -43.17 -1.25 4.75
C ALA A 776 -41.98 -0.82 5.62
N ALA A 777 -41.33 -1.75 6.31
CA ALA A 777 -40.17 -1.48 7.13
C ALA A 777 -38.90 -1.34 6.27
N GLU A 778 -38.01 -0.41 6.65
CA GLU A 778 -36.74 -0.19 5.96
C GLU A 778 -35.70 -1.21 6.45
N ASP A 779 -35.12 -1.00 7.63
CA ASP A 779 -33.96 -1.79 8.09
C ASP A 779 -34.13 -2.49 9.46
N HIS A 780 -35.26 -2.31 10.15
CA HIS A 780 -35.50 -2.90 11.47
C HIS A 780 -36.90 -3.48 11.64
N LEU A 781 -37.02 -4.43 12.57
CA LEU A 781 -38.29 -5.08 12.88
C LEU A 781 -39.19 -4.17 13.73
N GLN A 782 -40.29 -3.70 13.13
CA GLN A 782 -41.22 -2.79 13.78
C GLN A 782 -41.83 -3.38 15.06
N ARG A 783 -42.05 -2.51 16.06
CA ARG A 783 -42.69 -2.89 17.34
C ARG A 783 -44.01 -3.63 17.16
N ARG A 784 -44.89 -3.18 16.25
CA ARG A 784 -46.16 -3.88 15.94
C ARG A 784 -45.95 -5.28 15.38
N ALA A 785 -44.97 -5.46 14.50
CA ALA A 785 -44.63 -6.78 13.98
C ALA A 785 -44.17 -7.70 15.12
N ARG A 786 -43.37 -7.19 16.08
CA ARG A 786 -42.98 -7.95 17.29
C ARG A 786 -44.17 -8.30 18.17
N GLN A 787 -45.12 -7.40 18.38
CA GLN A 787 -46.35 -7.65 19.15
C GLN A 787 -47.22 -8.74 18.50
N ILE A 788 -47.32 -8.77 17.16
CA ILE A 788 -48.02 -9.86 16.44
C ILE A 788 -47.25 -11.18 16.59
N LEU A 789 -45.94 -11.16 16.36
CA LEU A 789 -45.08 -12.35 16.47
C LEU A 789 -45.05 -12.93 17.89
N ALA A 790 -45.35 -12.13 18.92
CA ALA A 790 -45.43 -12.58 20.31
C ALA A 790 -46.47 -13.70 20.53
N PHE A 791 -47.53 -13.78 19.70
CA PHE A 791 -48.55 -14.84 19.76
C PHE A 791 -48.09 -16.17 19.15
N LEU A 792 -46.96 -16.20 18.45
CA LEU A 792 -46.35 -17.42 17.97
C LEU A 792 -45.50 -18.07 19.08
N SER A 793 -45.32 -19.38 19.01
CA SER A 793 -44.33 -20.04 19.86
C SER A 793 -42.91 -19.57 19.50
N PRO A 794 -41.93 -19.61 20.42
CA PRO A 794 -40.54 -19.30 20.11
C PRO A 794 -40.01 -20.09 18.89
N ALA A 795 -40.36 -21.38 18.81
CA ALA A 795 -39.98 -22.23 17.68
C ALA A 795 -40.56 -21.74 16.34
N ALA A 796 -41.85 -21.38 16.30
CA ALA A 796 -42.50 -20.89 15.10
C ALA A 796 -41.93 -19.54 14.61
N ARG A 797 -41.54 -18.65 15.55
CA ARG A 797 -40.83 -17.41 15.19
C ARG A 797 -39.48 -17.69 14.54
N GLY A 798 -38.71 -18.62 15.10
CA GLY A 798 -37.43 -19.07 14.52
C GLY A 798 -37.61 -19.72 13.15
N ASP A 799 -38.64 -20.55 12.98
CA ASP A 799 -38.97 -21.18 11.70
C ASP A 799 -39.32 -20.15 10.62
N PHE A 800 -40.06 -19.09 10.99
CA PHE A 800 -40.38 -17.98 10.08
C PHE A 800 -39.14 -17.15 9.69
N ALA A 801 -38.28 -16.80 10.66
CA ALA A 801 -37.02 -16.13 10.36
C ALA A 801 -36.16 -16.96 9.39
N GLY A 802 -36.10 -18.28 9.61
CA GLY A 802 -35.40 -19.19 8.71
C GLY A 802 -36.05 -19.35 7.33
N TYR A 803 -37.37 -19.29 7.25
CA TYR A 803 -38.09 -19.24 5.97
C TYR A 803 -37.64 -18.02 5.14
N GLY A 804 -37.54 -16.84 5.76
CA GLY A 804 -37.07 -15.63 5.11
C GLY A 804 -35.65 -15.76 4.53
N VAL A 805 -34.71 -16.30 5.32
CA VAL A 805 -33.33 -16.58 4.88
C VAL A 805 -33.30 -17.55 3.71
N ARG A 806 -33.99 -18.69 3.82
CA ARG A 806 -34.02 -19.71 2.75
C ARG A 806 -34.65 -19.17 1.47
N ARG A 807 -35.71 -18.36 1.58
CA ARG A 807 -36.33 -17.69 0.42
C ARG A 807 -35.36 -16.72 -0.26
N TRP A 808 -34.68 -15.89 0.53
CA TRP A 808 -33.69 -14.93 0.01
C TRP A 808 -32.50 -15.64 -0.67
N ILE A 809 -32.01 -16.74 -0.10
CA ILE A 809 -30.96 -17.57 -0.70
C ILE A 809 -31.43 -18.23 -2.00
N ALA A 810 -32.64 -18.82 -2.02
CA ALA A 810 -33.22 -19.44 -3.22
C ALA A 810 -33.34 -18.43 -4.38
N GLU A 811 -33.63 -17.18 -4.06
CA GLU A 811 -33.71 -16.05 -5.00
C GLU A 811 -32.36 -15.35 -5.21
N LYS A 812 -31.27 -16.05 -4.87
CA LYS A 812 -29.87 -15.66 -5.09
C LYS A 812 -29.51 -14.28 -4.51
N GLY A 813 -30.09 -13.94 -3.37
CA GLY A 813 -29.83 -12.70 -2.62
C GLY A 813 -30.55 -11.46 -3.17
N SER A 814 -31.70 -11.63 -3.82
CA SER A 814 -32.46 -10.51 -4.42
C SER A 814 -32.97 -9.52 -3.36
N ASP A 815 -32.76 -8.22 -3.59
CA ASP A 815 -33.19 -7.16 -2.67
C ASP A 815 -34.73 -7.07 -2.52
N LYS A 816 -35.47 -7.65 -3.47
CA LYS A 816 -36.94 -7.76 -3.42
C LYS A 816 -37.46 -8.59 -2.23
N PHE A 817 -36.59 -9.38 -1.58
CA PHE A 817 -36.94 -10.21 -0.43
C PHE A 817 -36.22 -9.80 0.86
N ASN A 818 -35.48 -8.68 0.89
CA ASN A 818 -34.76 -8.24 2.09
C ASN A 818 -35.70 -8.01 3.30
N TRP A 819 -36.93 -7.58 3.04
CA TRP A 819 -37.96 -7.39 4.07
C TRP A 819 -38.31 -8.67 4.85
N LEU A 820 -38.12 -9.86 4.27
CA LEU A 820 -38.31 -11.13 4.98
C LEU A 820 -37.17 -11.46 5.96
N LEU A 821 -36.04 -10.74 5.89
CA LEU A 821 -34.88 -10.96 6.75
C LEU A 821 -34.98 -10.18 8.07
N LEU A 822 -35.90 -9.21 8.18
CA LEU A 822 -36.06 -8.36 9.36
C LEU A 822 -36.27 -9.15 10.67
N PRO A 823 -37.05 -10.26 10.70
CA PRO A 823 -37.22 -11.06 11.91
C PRO A 823 -35.94 -11.77 12.39
N LEU A 824 -34.92 -11.87 11.54
CA LEU A 824 -33.73 -12.69 11.81
C LEU A 824 -32.95 -12.22 13.04
N SER A 825 -32.81 -10.91 13.23
CA SER A 825 -32.01 -10.34 14.32
C SER A 825 -32.63 -10.58 15.70
N ASP A 826 -33.96 -10.69 15.79
CA ASP A 826 -34.69 -10.78 17.05
C ASP A 826 -35.15 -12.22 17.35
N TYR A 827 -35.49 -12.96 16.31
CA TYR A 827 -36.13 -14.27 16.41
C TYR A 827 -35.44 -15.38 15.62
N GLY A 828 -34.43 -15.05 14.82
CA GLY A 828 -33.60 -16.06 14.19
C GLY A 828 -32.91 -16.94 15.22
N ASP A 829 -32.50 -18.13 14.79
CA ASP A 829 -31.70 -19.01 15.62
C ASP A 829 -30.59 -19.66 14.79
N GLU A 830 -29.71 -20.37 15.49
CA GLU A 830 -28.49 -20.93 14.93
C GLU A 830 -28.73 -21.98 13.83
N ARG A 831 -29.96 -22.53 13.68
CA ARG A 831 -30.30 -23.54 12.66
C ARG A 831 -30.07 -23.04 11.24
N VAL A 832 -30.16 -21.72 11.01
CA VAL A 832 -30.03 -21.08 9.68
C VAL A 832 -28.61 -20.61 9.38
N ALA A 833 -27.71 -20.62 10.36
CA ALA A 833 -26.33 -20.13 10.17
C ALA A 833 -25.59 -20.93 9.08
N ASN A 834 -25.78 -22.26 9.05
CA ASN A 834 -25.16 -23.10 8.03
C ASN A 834 -25.68 -22.81 6.61
N ASP A 835 -26.94 -22.38 6.46
CA ASP A 835 -27.48 -21.94 5.16
C ASP A 835 -26.75 -20.68 4.67
N LEU A 836 -26.56 -19.70 5.56
CA LEU A 836 -25.85 -18.46 5.25
C LEU A 836 -24.36 -18.71 4.93
N VAL A 837 -23.68 -19.57 5.70
CA VAL A 837 -22.27 -19.94 5.41
C VAL A 837 -22.14 -20.59 4.03
N ARG A 838 -23.08 -21.46 3.64
CA ARG A 838 -23.13 -22.04 2.30
C ARG A 838 -23.32 -20.96 1.22
N ALA A 839 -24.20 -19.98 1.47
CA ALA A 839 -24.41 -18.87 0.56
C ALA A 839 -23.16 -17.99 0.39
N VAL A 840 -22.45 -17.66 1.49
CA VAL A 840 -21.19 -16.92 1.46
C VAL A 840 -20.16 -17.63 0.57
N LYS A 841 -19.96 -18.94 0.79
CA LYS A 841 -19.02 -19.75 0.01
C LYS A 841 -19.43 -19.85 -1.47
N ALA A 842 -20.71 -19.97 -1.77
CA ALA A 842 -21.21 -20.04 -3.15
C ALA A 842 -21.06 -18.71 -3.91
N TRP A 843 -21.12 -17.57 -3.22
CA TRP A 843 -21.16 -16.23 -3.83
C TRP A 843 -19.83 -15.49 -3.81
N MET A 844 -18.81 -15.99 -3.10
CA MET A 844 -17.54 -15.28 -2.89
C MET A 844 -16.79 -14.86 -4.17
N LYS A 845 -16.98 -15.56 -5.30
CA LYS A 845 -16.34 -15.22 -6.59
C LYS A 845 -17.24 -14.40 -7.51
N THR A 846 -18.53 -14.74 -7.58
CA THR A 846 -19.46 -14.23 -8.62
C THR A 846 -20.43 -13.17 -8.13
N ARG A 847 -20.62 -13.01 -6.81
CA ARG A 847 -21.62 -12.12 -6.20
C ARG A 847 -21.12 -11.53 -4.86
N LYS A 848 -19.94 -10.92 -4.88
CA LYS A 848 -19.26 -10.37 -3.68
C LYS A 848 -20.18 -9.52 -2.77
N PRO A 849 -21.03 -8.60 -3.29
CA PRO A 849 -21.94 -7.82 -2.43
C PRO A 849 -22.95 -8.69 -1.65
N LYS A 850 -23.43 -9.78 -2.25
CA LYS A 850 -24.39 -10.69 -1.59
C LYS A 850 -23.71 -11.63 -0.60
N ALA A 851 -22.46 -12.01 -0.86
CA ALA A 851 -21.64 -12.70 0.13
C ALA A 851 -21.42 -11.82 1.38
N SER A 852 -21.08 -10.54 1.19
CA SER A 852 -20.97 -9.58 2.30
C SER A 852 -22.29 -9.38 3.05
N ALA A 853 -23.43 -9.34 2.35
CA ALA A 853 -24.74 -9.27 2.99
C ALA A 853 -25.02 -10.51 3.87
N ALA A 854 -24.72 -11.72 3.38
CA ALA A 854 -24.89 -12.95 4.16
C ALA A 854 -23.99 -12.99 5.40
N ILE A 855 -22.78 -12.44 5.34
CA ILE A 855 -21.90 -12.27 6.51
C ILE A 855 -22.52 -11.34 7.56
N ARG A 856 -23.09 -10.20 7.14
CA ARG A 856 -23.77 -9.28 8.05
C ARG A 856 -24.98 -9.94 8.71
N LEU A 857 -25.72 -10.78 7.99
CA LEU A 857 -26.82 -11.57 8.55
C LEU A 857 -26.33 -12.58 9.60
N LEU A 858 -25.21 -13.27 9.35
CA LEU A 858 -24.62 -14.19 10.33
C LEU A 858 -24.23 -13.48 11.65
N ALA A 859 -23.64 -12.29 11.57
CA ALA A 859 -23.27 -11.50 12.75
C ALA A 859 -24.48 -10.96 13.53
N ARG A 860 -25.65 -10.86 12.88
CA ARG A 860 -26.90 -10.38 13.48
C ARG A 860 -27.76 -11.49 14.06
N LEU A 861 -27.45 -12.76 13.80
CA LEU A 861 -28.18 -13.88 14.38
C LEU A 861 -28.09 -13.86 15.92
N PRO A 862 -29.21 -14.10 16.62
CA PRO A 862 -29.19 -14.43 18.04
C PRO A 862 -28.33 -15.65 18.33
N GLY A 863 -27.61 -15.63 19.46
CA GLY A 863 -26.69 -16.69 19.86
C GLY A 863 -25.24 -16.38 19.50
N SER A 864 -24.35 -17.33 19.77
CA SER A 864 -22.90 -17.17 19.58
C SER A 864 -22.40 -17.87 18.31
N TYR A 865 -23.15 -18.85 17.79
CA TYR A 865 -22.73 -19.64 16.65
C TYR A 865 -22.60 -18.81 15.37
N GLY A 866 -23.57 -17.94 15.06
CA GLY A 866 -23.50 -17.06 13.89
C GLY A 866 -22.26 -16.19 13.88
N ILE A 867 -21.95 -15.55 15.02
CA ILE A 867 -20.75 -14.73 15.20
C ILE A 867 -19.48 -15.59 15.11
N SER A 868 -19.48 -16.80 15.70
CA SER A 868 -18.35 -17.74 15.58
C SER A 868 -18.05 -18.10 14.12
N GLN A 869 -19.09 -18.26 13.29
CA GLN A 869 -18.94 -18.53 11.86
C GLN A 869 -18.40 -17.30 11.11
N VAL A 870 -18.82 -16.07 11.46
CA VAL A 870 -18.22 -14.87 10.87
C VAL A 870 -16.75 -14.75 11.22
N ARG A 871 -16.39 -15.01 12.48
CA ARG A 871 -15.01 -15.06 12.94
C ARG A 871 -14.20 -16.07 12.13
N GLU A 872 -14.70 -17.29 11.97
CA GLU A 872 -14.03 -18.33 11.18
C GLU A 872 -13.84 -17.90 9.71
N LEU A 873 -14.86 -17.28 9.10
CA LEU A 873 -14.79 -16.78 7.73
C LEU A 873 -13.74 -15.66 7.60
N TRP A 874 -13.67 -14.75 8.57
CA TRP A 874 -12.70 -13.67 8.63
C TRP A 874 -11.26 -14.21 8.83
N GLU A 875 -11.05 -15.00 9.88
CA GLU A 875 -9.75 -15.60 10.20
C GLU A 875 -9.22 -16.53 9.10
N SER A 876 -10.11 -17.13 8.29
CA SER A 876 -9.66 -17.99 7.18
C SER A 876 -8.85 -17.26 6.12
N ARG A 877 -9.01 -15.93 5.98
CA ARG A 877 -8.39 -15.09 4.93
C ARG A 877 -8.56 -15.59 3.48
N LYS A 878 -9.45 -16.56 3.22
CA LYS A 878 -9.70 -17.17 1.88
C LYS A 878 -10.61 -16.34 0.97
N PHE A 879 -11.08 -15.19 1.44
CA PHE A 879 -12.07 -14.36 0.74
C PHE A 879 -11.41 -13.06 0.26
N SER A 880 -11.93 -12.46 -0.81
CA SER A 880 -11.45 -11.17 -1.31
C SER A 880 -11.51 -10.07 -0.24
N ASP A 881 -10.63 -9.07 -0.33
CA ASP A 881 -10.49 -7.99 0.66
C ASP A 881 -11.81 -7.29 1.02
N SER A 882 -12.69 -7.09 0.04
CA SER A 882 -14.01 -6.51 0.28
C SER A 882 -14.85 -7.35 1.25
N ILE A 883 -14.84 -8.67 1.11
CA ILE A 883 -15.56 -9.61 1.98
C ILE A 883 -14.90 -9.66 3.36
N GLN A 884 -13.56 -9.69 3.40
CA GLN A 884 -12.77 -9.67 4.64
C GLN A 884 -13.06 -8.41 5.47
N ARG A 885 -13.03 -7.24 4.83
CA ARG A 885 -13.38 -5.97 5.47
C ARG A 885 -14.81 -5.95 5.99
N ASN A 886 -15.77 -6.49 5.23
CA ASN A 886 -17.16 -6.57 5.70
C ASN A 886 -17.34 -7.55 6.87
N ALA A 887 -16.57 -8.64 6.95
CA ALA A 887 -16.59 -9.55 8.08
C ALA A 887 -16.03 -8.89 9.35
N GLN A 888 -14.91 -8.17 9.22
CA GLN A 888 -14.34 -7.39 10.32
C GLN A 888 -15.33 -6.34 10.82
N LEU A 889 -15.93 -5.55 9.92
CA LEU A 889 -16.94 -4.55 10.27
C LEU A 889 -18.15 -5.19 10.96
N ALA A 890 -18.63 -6.34 10.47
CA ALA A 890 -19.76 -7.03 11.08
C ALA A 890 -19.44 -7.55 12.50
N LEU A 891 -18.21 -7.99 12.76
CA LEU A 891 -17.76 -8.38 14.10
C LEU A 891 -17.60 -7.15 15.02
N GLN A 892 -17.10 -6.03 14.49
CA GLN A 892 -17.00 -4.77 15.23
C GLN A 892 -18.38 -4.24 15.61
N GLU A 893 -19.34 -4.24 14.68
CA GLU A 893 -20.74 -3.90 14.93
C GLU A 893 -21.36 -4.83 15.99
N ALA A 894 -21.00 -6.12 16.01
CA ALA A 894 -21.45 -7.06 17.02
C ALA A 894 -20.84 -6.78 18.41
N ALA A 895 -19.56 -6.44 18.48
CA ALA A 895 -18.86 -6.07 19.70
C ALA A 895 -19.43 -4.77 20.31
N GLN A 896 -19.62 -3.75 19.47
CA GLN A 896 -20.18 -2.46 19.88
C GLN A 896 -21.58 -2.60 20.48
N ARG A 897 -22.42 -3.50 19.94
CA ARG A 897 -23.75 -3.80 20.51
C ARG A 897 -23.69 -4.32 21.96
N GLN A 898 -22.56 -4.88 22.38
CA GLN A 898 -22.32 -5.36 23.75
C GLN A 898 -21.49 -4.39 24.59
N GLY A 899 -21.17 -3.20 24.07
CA GLY A 899 -20.30 -2.24 24.76
C GLY A 899 -18.86 -2.74 24.92
N LEU A 900 -18.42 -3.65 24.05
CA LEU A 900 -17.10 -4.27 24.09
C LEU A 900 -16.26 -3.78 22.92
N THR A 901 -14.95 -3.71 23.11
CA THR A 901 -14.02 -3.65 21.98
C THR A 901 -14.12 -4.95 21.17
N LEU A 902 -13.70 -4.91 19.89
CA LEU A 902 -13.67 -6.11 19.06
C LEU A 902 -12.85 -7.23 19.75
N GLU A 903 -11.73 -6.86 20.36
CA GLU A 903 -10.85 -7.81 21.03
C GLU A 903 -11.55 -8.48 22.23
N GLU A 904 -12.10 -7.70 23.17
CA GLU A 904 -12.83 -8.22 24.33
C GLU A 904 -14.04 -9.07 23.93
N PHE A 905 -14.71 -8.70 22.83
CA PHE A 905 -15.82 -9.44 22.28
C PHE A 905 -15.36 -10.79 21.73
N LEU A 906 -14.31 -10.82 20.91
CA LEU A 906 -13.72 -12.06 20.41
C LEU A 906 -13.15 -12.93 21.53
N GLU A 907 -12.75 -12.34 22.65
CA GLU A 907 -12.30 -13.07 23.83
C GLU A 907 -13.42 -13.87 24.51
N GLN A 908 -14.65 -13.34 24.48
CA GLN A 908 -15.83 -13.91 25.12
C GLN A 908 -16.57 -14.95 24.25
N LEU A 909 -16.26 -15.06 22.96
CA LEU A 909 -16.91 -16.01 22.02
C LEU A 909 -16.43 -17.47 22.16
N VAL A 910 -16.00 -17.89 23.35
CA VAL A 910 -15.59 -19.28 23.59
C VAL A 910 -16.85 -20.12 23.85
N PRO A 911 -17.08 -21.22 23.12
CA PRO A 911 -18.24 -22.07 23.37
C PRO A 911 -18.08 -22.83 24.69
N ASP A 912 -19.13 -22.83 25.50
CA ASP A 912 -19.20 -23.61 26.75
C ASP A 912 -19.67 -25.06 26.54
N PHE A 913 -20.24 -25.39 25.37
CA PHE A 913 -20.86 -26.68 25.06
C PHE A 913 -21.96 -27.12 26.04
N GLY A 914 -22.60 -26.16 26.74
CA GLY A 914 -23.53 -26.43 27.84
C GLY A 914 -22.87 -26.96 29.11
N LEU A 915 -21.54 -26.86 29.24
CA LEU A 915 -20.84 -27.13 30.48
C LEU A 915 -21.23 -26.12 31.56
N THR A 916 -21.31 -26.57 32.80
CA THR A 916 -21.32 -25.72 33.99
C THR A 916 -20.08 -26.01 34.82
N ARG A 917 -19.87 -25.30 35.95
CA ARG A 917 -18.80 -25.66 36.91
C ARG A 917 -18.87 -27.11 37.39
N GLU A 918 -20.07 -27.69 37.44
CA GLU A 918 -20.27 -29.08 37.88
C GLU A 918 -20.02 -30.10 36.75
N GLY A 919 -19.96 -29.62 35.51
CA GLY A 919 -19.91 -30.41 34.27
C GLY A 919 -21.17 -30.24 33.41
N LEU A 920 -21.24 -31.02 32.34
CA LEU A 920 -22.40 -31.13 31.45
C LEU A 920 -23.27 -32.28 31.95
N ARG A 921 -24.50 -31.98 32.38
CA ARG A 921 -25.47 -32.98 32.81
C ARG A 921 -26.08 -33.67 31.59
N LEU A 922 -25.95 -34.98 31.55
CA LEU A 922 -26.48 -35.86 30.51
C LEU A 922 -27.69 -36.61 31.06
N ASP A 923 -28.88 -36.10 30.75
CA ASP A 923 -30.15 -36.67 31.20
C ASP A 923 -30.56 -37.86 30.33
N VAL A 924 -30.94 -38.97 30.96
CA VAL A 924 -31.43 -40.18 30.30
C VAL A 924 -32.77 -40.65 30.90
N GLY A 925 -33.50 -39.76 31.58
CA GLY A 925 -34.79 -40.02 32.21
C GLY A 925 -34.66 -40.16 33.75
N PRO A 926 -34.83 -41.37 34.33
CA PRO A 926 -34.72 -41.56 35.78
C PRO A 926 -33.27 -41.55 36.30
N TYR A 927 -32.28 -41.52 35.40
CA TYR A 927 -30.86 -41.42 35.73
C TYR A 927 -30.24 -40.22 35.01
N ALA A 928 -29.14 -39.71 35.56
CA ALA A 928 -28.31 -38.72 34.90
C ALA A 928 -26.83 -39.07 35.08
N TYR A 929 -26.02 -38.69 34.11
CA TYR A 929 -24.57 -38.76 34.15
C TYR A 929 -24.00 -37.35 34.03
N THR A 930 -22.75 -37.14 34.45
CA THR A 930 -22.10 -35.83 34.34
C THR A 930 -20.81 -35.94 33.56
N ALA A 931 -20.73 -35.27 32.41
CA ALA A 931 -19.49 -35.15 31.66
C ALA A 931 -18.64 -33.99 32.20
N ARG A 932 -17.37 -34.26 32.53
CA ARG A 932 -16.41 -33.29 33.05
C ARG A 932 -15.14 -33.26 32.22
N VAL A 933 -14.51 -32.09 32.14
CA VAL A 933 -13.16 -31.91 31.58
C VAL A 933 -12.16 -31.95 32.73
N ARG A 934 -11.17 -32.85 32.65
CA ARG A 934 -10.08 -32.98 33.65
C ARG A 934 -8.95 -31.98 33.39
N GLY A 935 -8.01 -31.87 34.33
CA GLY A 935 -6.80 -31.03 34.21
C GLY A 935 -5.85 -31.44 33.06
N ASP A 936 -5.96 -32.69 32.59
CA ASP A 936 -5.31 -33.19 31.36
C ASP A 936 -6.13 -32.92 30.08
N PHE A 937 -7.22 -32.15 30.20
CA PHE A 937 -8.19 -31.81 29.16
C PHE A 937 -8.99 -33.00 28.57
N SER A 938 -8.96 -34.17 29.22
CA SER A 938 -9.79 -35.31 28.83
C SER A 938 -11.23 -35.18 29.30
N VAL A 939 -12.18 -35.66 28.48
CA VAL A 939 -13.60 -35.74 28.86
C VAL A 939 -13.85 -37.07 29.56
N VAL A 940 -14.40 -37.02 30.77
CA VAL A 940 -14.86 -38.19 31.52
C VAL A 940 -16.33 -38.06 31.88
N VAL A 941 -17.04 -39.17 31.82
CA VAL A 941 -18.42 -39.30 32.29
C VAL A 941 -18.38 -39.89 33.68
N VAL A 942 -18.97 -39.17 34.65
CA VAL A 942 -19.10 -39.60 36.04
C VAL A 942 -20.53 -40.06 36.28
N ASP A 943 -20.69 -41.25 36.86
CA ASP A 943 -22.00 -41.75 37.30
C ASP A 943 -22.35 -41.28 38.72
N ALA A 944 -23.57 -41.59 39.17
CA ALA A 944 -24.04 -41.23 40.50
C ALA A 944 -23.23 -41.88 41.66
N ALA A 945 -22.43 -42.92 41.39
CA ALA A 945 -21.55 -43.57 42.35
C ALA A 945 -20.11 -43.01 42.30
N GLY A 946 -19.85 -41.98 41.49
CA GLY A 946 -18.54 -41.37 41.31
C GLY A 946 -17.62 -42.14 40.36
N LYS A 947 -18.08 -43.22 39.72
CA LYS A 947 -17.25 -44.01 38.81
C LYS A 947 -17.12 -43.29 37.47
N THR A 948 -15.90 -43.25 36.93
CA THR A 948 -15.58 -42.54 35.69
C THR A 948 -15.44 -43.46 34.49
N ALA A 949 -16.00 -43.06 33.34
CA ALA A 949 -15.90 -43.77 32.05
C ALA A 949 -15.66 -42.78 30.88
N LYS A 950 -15.21 -43.28 29.72
CA LYS A 950 -14.99 -42.47 28.51
C LYS A 950 -16.24 -42.26 27.65
N SER A 951 -17.29 -43.05 27.89
CA SER A 951 -18.57 -42.97 27.21
C SER A 951 -19.68 -43.17 28.24
N LEU A 952 -20.92 -42.86 27.85
CA LEU A 952 -22.05 -43.26 28.66
C LEU A 952 -22.03 -44.80 28.85
N PRO A 953 -22.26 -45.31 30.08
CA PRO A 953 -22.37 -46.75 30.35
C PRO A 953 -23.47 -47.41 29.53
N ARG A 954 -23.46 -48.75 29.47
CA ARG A 954 -24.54 -49.52 28.83
C ARG A 954 -25.89 -49.12 29.46
N ALA A 955 -26.87 -48.81 28.61
CA ALA A 955 -28.17 -48.31 29.04
C ALA A 955 -28.79 -49.24 30.11
N LYS A 956 -29.23 -48.65 31.22
CA LYS A 956 -29.95 -49.35 32.28
C LYS A 956 -31.43 -49.52 31.90
N ALA A 957 -32.08 -50.50 32.53
CA ALA A 957 -33.53 -50.66 32.39
C ALA A 957 -34.25 -49.39 32.89
N GLY A 958 -35.14 -48.83 32.07
CA GLY A 958 -35.91 -47.62 32.36
C GLY A 958 -35.33 -46.29 31.84
N GLU A 959 -34.16 -46.29 31.18
CA GLU A 959 -33.66 -45.11 30.47
C GLU A 959 -34.59 -44.74 29.28
N ASP A 960 -34.85 -43.45 29.07
CA ASP A 960 -35.63 -42.94 27.93
C ASP A 960 -34.77 -42.92 26.66
N ALA A 961 -35.26 -43.51 25.57
CA ALA A 961 -34.49 -43.67 24.34
C ALA A 961 -34.19 -42.35 23.62
N GLN A 962 -35.08 -41.35 23.67
CA GLN A 962 -34.89 -40.06 23.01
C GLN A 962 -33.92 -39.19 23.81
N LEU A 963 -34.07 -39.12 25.13
CA LEU A 963 -33.15 -38.40 26.00
C LEU A 963 -31.76 -39.03 25.96
N ARG A 964 -31.68 -40.37 25.93
CA ARG A 964 -30.41 -41.07 25.75
C ARG A 964 -29.72 -40.71 24.44
N ALA A 965 -30.45 -40.69 23.33
CA ALA A 965 -29.89 -40.27 22.04
C ALA A 965 -29.41 -38.82 22.07
N LEU A 966 -30.14 -37.92 22.74
CA LEU A 966 -29.73 -36.53 22.93
C LEU A 966 -28.46 -36.41 23.78
N ALA A 967 -28.39 -37.14 24.90
CA ALA A 967 -27.21 -37.20 25.77
C ALA A 967 -25.98 -37.75 25.05
N ASP A 968 -26.14 -38.83 24.28
CA ASP A 968 -25.08 -39.37 23.42
C ASP A 968 -24.63 -38.35 22.36
N HIS A 969 -25.57 -37.59 21.78
CA HIS A 969 -25.25 -36.52 20.83
C HIS A 969 -24.49 -35.36 21.49
N GLN A 970 -24.93 -34.88 22.66
CA GLN A 970 -24.27 -33.82 23.43
C GLN A 970 -22.85 -34.22 23.83
N LEU A 971 -22.67 -35.44 24.37
CA LEU A 971 -21.36 -35.96 24.73
C LEU A 971 -20.43 -36.10 23.51
N LYS A 972 -20.95 -36.56 22.37
CA LYS A 972 -20.20 -36.64 21.11
C LYS A 972 -19.82 -35.26 20.60
N ALA A 973 -20.74 -34.28 20.65
CA ALA A 973 -20.48 -32.91 20.22
C ALA A 973 -19.39 -32.25 21.08
N LEU A 974 -19.48 -32.36 22.41
CA LEU A 974 -18.43 -31.91 23.33
C LEU A 974 -17.10 -32.60 23.00
N SER A 975 -17.06 -33.92 22.97
CA SER A 975 -15.82 -34.69 22.76
C SER A 975 -15.16 -34.39 21.40
N LYS A 976 -15.97 -34.17 20.36
CA LYS A 976 -15.49 -33.87 19.01
C LYS A 976 -14.93 -32.45 18.89
N ASN A 977 -15.60 -31.48 19.49
CA ASN A 977 -15.30 -30.06 19.29
C ASN A 977 -14.39 -29.45 20.38
N LEU A 978 -14.23 -30.12 21.52
CA LEU A 978 -13.41 -29.64 22.64
C LEU A 978 -11.95 -29.43 22.25
N LYS A 979 -11.29 -30.43 21.65
CA LYS A 979 -9.86 -30.35 21.31
C LYS A 979 -9.54 -29.18 20.36
N PRO A 980 -10.27 -28.96 19.25
CA PRO A 980 -10.08 -27.78 18.41
C PRO A 980 -10.18 -26.46 19.18
N VAL A 981 -11.21 -26.30 20.02
CA VAL A 981 -11.42 -25.08 20.81
C VAL A 981 -10.30 -24.88 21.81
N LEU A 982 -9.91 -25.90 22.57
CA LEU A 982 -8.80 -25.82 23.52
C LEU A 982 -7.49 -25.44 22.82
N LYS A 983 -7.19 -26.03 21.65
CA LYS A 983 -6.02 -25.66 20.85
C LYS A 983 -6.05 -24.17 20.47
N GLN A 984 -7.20 -23.68 19.99
CA GLN A 984 -7.37 -22.27 19.63
C GLN A 984 -7.19 -21.34 20.85
N GLN A 985 -7.78 -21.68 22.00
CA GLN A 985 -7.66 -20.89 23.23
C GLN A 985 -6.24 -20.91 23.79
N SER A 986 -5.54 -22.03 23.70
CA SER A 986 -4.13 -22.15 24.09
C SER A 986 -3.24 -21.27 23.22
N GLN A 987 -3.45 -21.26 21.90
CA GLN A 987 -2.72 -20.36 20.98
C GLN A 987 -3.00 -18.89 21.29
N ARG A 988 -4.25 -18.54 21.63
CA ARG A 988 -4.62 -17.18 22.04
C ARG A 988 -3.93 -16.77 23.34
N LEU A 989 -3.96 -17.64 24.36
CA LEU A 989 -3.28 -17.40 25.63
C LEU A 989 -1.76 -17.29 25.49
N LEU A 990 -1.17 -18.08 24.58
CA LEU A 990 0.25 -17.93 24.22
C LEU A 990 0.51 -16.53 23.64
N ARG A 991 -0.33 -16.07 22.71
CA ARG A 991 -0.22 -14.73 22.12
C ARG A 991 -0.34 -13.62 23.17
N ASN A 992 -1.29 -13.77 24.10
CA ASN A 992 -1.51 -12.82 25.19
C ASN A 992 -0.34 -12.80 26.18
N LEU A 993 0.27 -13.96 26.47
CA LEU A 993 1.53 -14.04 27.21
C LEU A 993 2.64 -13.32 26.44
N GLN A 994 2.73 -13.52 25.13
CA GLN A 994 3.77 -12.93 24.29
C GLN A 994 3.69 -11.40 24.24
N VAL A 995 2.50 -10.80 24.14
CA VAL A 995 2.36 -9.33 24.16
C VAL A 995 2.26 -8.73 25.56
N GLY A 996 2.15 -9.57 26.61
CA GLY A 996 1.96 -9.12 27.98
C GLY A 996 0.58 -8.47 28.21
N LYS A 997 -0.48 -9.02 27.62
CA LYS A 997 -1.84 -8.50 27.72
C LYS A 997 -2.27 -8.37 29.18
N LEU A 998 -2.84 -7.22 29.52
CA LEU A 998 -3.37 -6.91 30.85
C LEU A 998 -4.89 -7.02 30.85
N TRP A 999 -5.43 -7.64 31.91
CA TRP A 999 -6.85 -7.62 32.25
C TRP A 999 -7.06 -6.94 33.60
N THR A 1000 -8.21 -6.29 33.77
CA THR A 1000 -8.67 -5.97 35.13
C THR A 1000 -9.02 -7.26 35.89
N PRO A 1001 -8.94 -7.29 37.23
CA PRO A 1001 -9.31 -8.46 38.03
C PRO A 1001 -10.73 -8.96 37.75
N ALA A 1002 -11.66 -8.03 37.48
CA ALA A 1002 -13.06 -8.36 37.15
C ALA A 1002 -13.18 -9.03 35.77
N GLN A 1003 -12.52 -8.50 34.74
CA GLN A 1003 -12.48 -9.12 33.41
C GLN A 1003 -11.84 -10.51 33.47
N TRP A 1004 -10.71 -10.62 34.17
CA TRP A 1004 -9.98 -11.87 34.34
C TRP A 1004 -10.84 -12.94 35.02
N ARG A 1005 -11.52 -12.61 36.13
CA ARG A 1005 -12.39 -13.55 36.85
C ARG A 1005 -13.56 -14.03 35.97
N ARG A 1006 -14.22 -13.11 35.24
CA ARG A 1006 -15.30 -13.47 34.30
C ARG A 1006 -14.83 -14.46 33.23
N LEU A 1007 -13.66 -14.22 32.64
CA LEU A 1007 -13.12 -15.05 31.55
C LEU A 1007 -12.55 -16.38 32.06
N PHE A 1008 -11.81 -16.37 33.16
CA PHE A 1008 -10.90 -17.46 33.53
C PHE A 1008 -11.27 -18.16 34.84
N ILE A 1009 -12.38 -17.77 35.48
CA ILE A 1009 -12.90 -18.41 36.71
C ILE A 1009 -14.38 -18.74 36.57
N ASP A 1010 -15.17 -17.86 35.94
CA ASP A 1010 -16.61 -18.07 35.79
C ASP A 1010 -16.96 -18.90 34.54
N HIS A 1011 -16.17 -18.76 33.47
CA HIS A 1011 -16.38 -19.55 32.26
C HIS A 1011 -15.97 -21.03 32.48
N PRO A 1012 -16.86 -22.01 32.25
CA PRO A 1012 -16.64 -23.41 32.62
C PRO A 1012 -15.44 -24.06 31.93
N LEU A 1013 -15.21 -23.74 30.64
CA LEU A 1013 -14.08 -24.27 29.88
C LEU A 1013 -12.75 -23.54 30.15
N LEU A 1014 -12.75 -22.20 30.08
CA LEU A 1014 -11.54 -21.41 30.31
C LEU A 1014 -11.05 -21.49 31.75
N ALA A 1015 -11.91 -21.77 32.73
CA ALA A 1015 -11.50 -22.04 34.11
C ALA A 1015 -10.55 -23.23 34.21
N VAL A 1016 -10.76 -24.28 33.41
CA VAL A 1016 -9.86 -25.45 33.38
C VAL A 1016 -8.49 -25.08 32.81
N LEU A 1017 -8.46 -24.24 31.76
CA LEU A 1017 -7.20 -23.72 31.21
C LEU A 1017 -6.48 -22.82 32.23
N SER A 1018 -7.22 -21.97 32.92
CA SER A 1018 -6.69 -21.03 33.91
C SER A 1018 -6.02 -21.72 35.09
N GLN A 1019 -6.58 -22.83 35.57
CA GLN A 1019 -5.98 -23.67 36.63
C GLN A 1019 -4.62 -24.24 36.22
N SER A 1020 -4.40 -24.43 34.93
CA SER A 1020 -3.17 -24.97 34.36
C SER A 1020 -2.22 -23.85 33.89
N LEU A 1021 -2.31 -22.67 34.49
CA LEU A 1021 -1.47 -21.51 34.20
C LEU A 1021 -1.10 -20.77 35.48
N VAL A 1022 0.11 -20.19 35.48
CA VAL A 1022 0.53 -19.21 36.47
C VAL A 1022 0.23 -17.81 35.93
N TRP A 1023 -0.39 -16.99 36.77
CA TRP A 1023 -0.78 -15.61 36.51
C TRP A 1023 0.05 -14.67 37.36
N SER A 1024 0.23 -13.44 36.89
CA SER A 1024 0.91 -12.37 37.62
C SER A 1024 -0.05 -11.20 37.82
N ALA A 1025 -0.18 -10.73 39.06
CA ALA A 1025 -0.77 -9.45 39.39
C ALA A 1025 0.32 -8.38 39.36
N VAL A 1026 0.09 -7.30 38.61
CA VAL A 1026 1.07 -6.24 38.38
C VAL A 1026 0.49 -4.87 38.70
N ASP A 1027 1.35 -3.96 39.12
CA ASP A 1027 0.96 -2.57 39.36
C ASP A 1027 1.01 -1.71 38.08
N ALA A 1028 0.76 -0.40 38.23
CA ALA A 1028 0.78 0.56 37.13
C ALA A 1028 2.16 0.75 36.47
N SER A 1029 3.25 0.37 37.14
CA SER A 1029 4.61 0.36 36.56
C SER A 1029 4.91 -0.94 35.79
N GLY A 1030 4.05 -1.95 35.90
CA GLY A 1030 4.20 -3.25 35.26
C GLY A 1030 5.05 -4.26 36.05
N GLU A 1031 5.41 -3.91 37.29
CA GLU A 1031 6.14 -4.78 38.22
C GLU A 1031 5.20 -5.84 38.83
N SER A 1032 5.69 -7.08 38.92
CA SER A 1032 4.94 -8.22 39.48
C SER A 1032 4.90 -8.13 41.00
N GLN A 1033 3.69 -7.98 41.54
CA GLN A 1033 3.44 -7.91 42.99
C GLN A 1033 3.10 -9.28 43.58
N LEU A 1034 2.43 -10.13 42.78
CA LEU A 1034 2.00 -11.47 43.19
C LEU A 1034 1.94 -12.39 41.98
N ARG A 1035 2.42 -13.64 42.12
CA ARG A 1035 2.20 -14.71 41.14
C ARG A 1035 1.38 -15.82 41.76
N PHE A 1036 0.37 -16.29 41.03
CA PHE A 1036 -0.66 -17.18 41.57
C PHE A 1036 -1.27 -18.08 40.49
N ARG A 1037 -1.95 -19.16 40.91
CA ARG A 1037 -2.87 -19.93 40.05
C ARG A 1037 -4.21 -20.10 40.75
N PRO A 1038 -5.33 -20.22 40.02
CA PRO A 1038 -6.57 -20.69 40.62
C PRO A 1038 -6.54 -22.20 40.84
N ASN A 1039 -7.14 -22.66 41.95
CA ASN A 1039 -7.39 -24.08 42.23
C ASN A 1039 -8.78 -24.51 41.70
N GLY A 1040 -9.17 -25.76 41.96
CA GLY A 1040 -10.43 -26.34 41.48
C GLY A 1040 -11.71 -25.67 42.02
N SER A 1041 -11.65 -24.92 43.13
CA SER A 1041 -12.78 -24.13 43.65
C SER A 1041 -12.81 -22.70 43.10
N GLY A 1042 -11.72 -22.25 42.45
CA GLY A 1042 -11.53 -20.88 41.99
C GLY A 1042 -10.86 -19.95 43.02
N SER A 1043 -10.44 -20.47 44.18
CA SER A 1043 -9.53 -19.78 45.11
C SER A 1043 -8.13 -19.70 44.50
N LEU A 1044 -7.34 -18.70 44.89
CA LEU A 1044 -6.02 -18.46 44.34
C LEU A 1044 -4.96 -18.97 45.31
N VAL A 1045 -3.94 -19.66 44.80
CA VAL A 1045 -2.81 -20.16 45.58
C VAL A 1045 -1.48 -19.70 44.96
N ASP A 1046 -0.44 -19.58 45.80
CA ASP A 1046 0.91 -19.26 45.38
C ASP A 1046 1.76 -20.50 45.05
N ALA A 1047 3.07 -20.31 44.84
CA ALA A 1047 4.01 -21.38 44.47
C ALA A 1047 4.22 -22.42 45.59
N LEU A 1048 3.90 -22.08 46.83
CA LEU A 1048 3.97 -22.95 48.01
C LEU A 1048 2.62 -23.58 48.36
N ASP A 1049 1.59 -23.35 47.53
CA ASP A 1049 0.21 -23.80 47.71
C ASP A 1049 -0.53 -23.10 48.86
N ASP A 1050 -0.06 -21.92 49.27
CA ASP A 1050 -0.73 -21.08 50.27
C ASP A 1050 -1.81 -20.21 49.62
N ASP A 1051 -2.95 -20.03 50.30
CA ASP A 1051 -4.07 -19.19 49.83
C ASP A 1051 -3.67 -17.71 49.73
N VAL A 1052 -3.98 -17.08 48.60
CA VAL A 1052 -3.71 -15.65 48.34
C VAL A 1052 -4.94 -14.88 47.87
N ALA A 1053 -4.94 -13.57 48.09
CA ALA A 1053 -5.99 -12.66 47.64
C ALA A 1053 -5.50 -11.74 46.52
N LEU A 1054 -6.37 -11.45 45.56
CA LEU A 1054 -6.09 -10.53 44.45
C LEU A 1054 -6.65 -9.13 44.75
N ASP A 1055 -5.78 -8.12 44.78
CA ASP A 1055 -6.18 -6.72 44.93
C ASP A 1055 -6.90 -6.23 43.66
N ALA A 1056 -7.99 -5.47 43.85
CA ALA A 1056 -8.80 -4.91 42.78
C ALA A 1056 -8.09 -3.82 41.97
N ASN A 1057 -7.02 -3.20 42.52
CA ASN A 1057 -6.27 -2.13 41.87
C ASN A 1057 -5.10 -2.64 40.99
N LEU A 1058 -4.79 -3.93 41.05
CA LEU A 1058 -3.75 -4.54 40.22
C LEU A 1058 -4.33 -4.99 38.87
N ALA A 1059 -3.49 -5.05 37.84
CA ALA A 1059 -3.83 -5.72 36.59
C ALA A 1059 -3.34 -7.17 36.62
N VAL A 1060 -3.99 -8.06 35.88
CA VAL A 1060 -3.61 -9.48 35.77
C VAL A 1060 -3.08 -9.75 34.37
N ARG A 1061 -1.99 -10.51 34.25
CA ARG A 1061 -1.50 -11.10 32.99
C ARG A 1061 -1.12 -12.57 33.20
N VAL A 1062 -1.02 -13.33 32.12
CA VAL A 1062 -0.36 -14.64 32.18
C VAL A 1062 1.10 -14.39 32.53
N ALA A 1063 1.63 -15.04 33.57
CA ALA A 1063 2.97 -14.77 34.05
C ALA A 1063 4.01 -15.18 32.98
N HIS A 1064 4.81 -14.22 32.50
CA HIS A 1064 5.90 -14.54 31.59
C HIS A 1064 7.05 -15.18 32.38
N PRO A 1065 7.74 -16.21 31.86
CA PRO A 1065 8.79 -16.86 32.64
C PRO A 1065 9.98 -15.95 32.97
N LEU A 1066 10.18 -14.87 32.21
CA LEU A 1066 11.13 -13.79 32.54
C LEU A 1066 10.92 -13.23 33.95
N GLU A 1067 9.68 -13.23 34.43
CA GLU A 1067 9.28 -12.71 35.74
C GLU A 1067 9.51 -13.75 36.85
N MET A 1068 9.86 -14.99 36.49
CA MET A 1068 10.03 -16.11 37.41
C MET A 1068 11.50 -16.47 37.63
N PRO A 1069 12.04 -16.22 38.84
CA PRO A 1069 13.32 -16.77 39.24
C PRO A 1069 13.33 -18.29 39.15
N ALA A 1070 14.49 -18.88 38.84
CA ALA A 1070 14.67 -20.32 38.70
C ALA A 1070 14.10 -21.17 39.87
N PRO A 1071 14.30 -20.84 41.16
CA PRO A 1071 13.76 -21.65 42.26
C PRO A 1071 12.22 -21.63 42.30
N GLU A 1072 11.62 -20.48 42.01
CA GLU A 1072 10.16 -20.37 42.00
C GLU A 1072 9.54 -21.09 40.80
N ARG A 1073 10.19 -21.02 39.63
CA ARG A 1073 9.77 -21.78 38.45
C ARG A 1073 9.77 -23.29 38.72
N ALA A 1074 10.77 -23.79 39.44
CA ALA A 1074 10.83 -25.19 39.85
C ALA A 1074 9.71 -25.56 40.83
N ALA A 1075 9.35 -24.68 41.77
CA ALA A 1075 8.22 -24.87 42.69
C ALA A 1075 6.90 -24.97 41.93
N TRP A 1076 6.65 -24.07 40.97
CA TRP A 1076 5.46 -24.14 40.12
C TRP A 1076 5.40 -25.44 39.29
N ALA A 1077 6.52 -25.87 38.71
CA ALA A 1077 6.57 -27.11 37.95
C ALA A 1077 6.29 -28.35 38.81
N ALA A 1078 6.79 -28.40 40.05
CA ALA A 1078 6.49 -29.46 41.01
C ALA A 1078 5.00 -29.49 41.37
N GLN A 1079 4.44 -28.32 41.69
CA GLN A 1079 3.01 -28.19 42.03
C GLN A 1079 2.12 -28.63 40.85
N PHE A 1080 2.46 -28.29 39.60
CA PHE A 1080 1.70 -28.77 38.44
C PHE A 1080 1.73 -30.30 38.30
N ALA A 1081 2.87 -30.94 38.60
CA ALA A 1081 3.00 -32.39 38.59
C ALA A 1081 2.15 -33.05 39.69
N ASP A 1082 2.17 -32.51 40.92
CA ASP A 1082 1.41 -33.03 42.07
C ASP A 1082 -0.11 -33.03 41.82
N TYR A 1083 -0.60 -32.03 41.08
CA TYR A 1083 -2.02 -31.88 40.74
C TYR A 1083 -2.39 -32.45 39.36
N GLU A 1084 -1.48 -33.18 38.69
CA GLU A 1084 -1.67 -33.74 37.33
C GLU A 1084 -2.13 -32.69 36.29
N LEU A 1085 -1.61 -31.46 36.40
CA LEU A 1085 -1.97 -30.34 35.52
C LEU A 1085 -1.04 -30.28 34.31
N LEU A 1086 -1.60 -30.12 33.12
CA LEU A 1086 -0.85 -29.93 31.89
C LEU A 1086 -0.92 -28.47 31.46
N SER A 1087 0.19 -27.74 31.54
CA SER A 1087 0.23 -26.37 31.03
C SER A 1087 -0.07 -26.34 29.53
N PRO A 1088 -1.14 -25.65 29.07
CA PRO A 1088 -1.52 -25.62 27.66
C PRO A 1088 -0.51 -24.85 26.79
N LEU A 1089 0.41 -24.10 27.41
CA LEU A 1089 1.41 -23.26 26.74
C LEU A 1089 2.81 -23.87 26.79
N GLY A 1090 3.03 -24.91 27.61
CA GLY A 1090 4.37 -25.27 28.05
C GLY A 1090 5.05 -24.10 28.77
N GLN A 1091 4.31 -23.41 29.66
CA GLN A 1091 4.68 -22.10 30.20
C GLN A 1091 6.10 -22.06 30.77
N PHE A 1092 6.54 -23.13 31.44
CA PHE A 1092 7.86 -23.18 32.07
C PHE A 1092 9.02 -23.44 31.09
N ASP A 1093 8.71 -24.01 29.91
CA ASP A 1093 9.66 -24.38 28.86
C ASP A 1093 9.91 -23.26 27.85
N ILE A 1094 9.18 -22.14 27.95
CA ILE A 1094 9.39 -20.98 27.08
C ILE A 1094 10.76 -20.37 27.38
N ALA A 1095 11.62 -20.35 26.36
CA ALA A 1095 12.96 -19.79 26.43
C ALA A 1095 12.90 -18.27 26.67
N VAL A 1096 13.80 -17.76 27.50
CA VAL A 1096 13.89 -16.34 27.84
C VAL A 1096 15.32 -15.87 27.62
N PHE A 1097 15.45 -14.76 26.91
CA PHE A 1097 16.73 -14.13 26.62
C PHE A 1097 16.73 -12.69 27.10
N ALA A 1098 17.82 -12.26 27.75
CA ALA A 1098 17.99 -10.88 28.18
C ALA A 1098 18.39 -10.00 26.98
N ALA A 1099 17.86 -8.77 26.93
CA ALA A 1099 18.25 -7.77 25.94
C ALA A 1099 19.62 -7.17 26.28
N GLN A 1100 20.46 -6.94 25.28
CA GLN A 1100 21.72 -6.20 25.41
C GLN A 1100 21.47 -4.68 25.41
N SER A 1101 22.43 -3.89 25.91
CA SER A 1101 22.25 -2.45 26.11
C SER A 1101 22.04 -1.66 24.82
N ASP A 1102 22.69 -2.08 23.74
CA ASP A 1102 22.52 -1.55 22.38
C ASP A 1102 21.18 -1.98 21.76
N GLU A 1103 20.74 -3.22 21.99
CA GLU A 1103 19.42 -3.69 21.54
C GLU A 1103 18.27 -2.89 22.16
N VAL A 1104 18.40 -2.43 23.40
CA VAL A 1104 17.35 -1.65 24.10
C VAL A 1104 17.01 -0.35 23.39
N VAL A 1105 17.98 0.32 22.76
CA VAL A 1105 17.76 1.58 22.03
C VAL A 1105 17.46 1.36 20.54
N ALA A 1106 17.63 0.14 20.03
CA ALA A 1106 17.35 -0.21 18.65
C ALA A 1106 15.84 -0.32 18.38
N THR A 1107 15.43 -0.13 17.13
CA THR A 1107 14.05 -0.28 16.64
C THR A 1107 13.81 -1.59 15.90
N ALA A 1108 14.79 -2.49 15.89
CA ALA A 1108 14.73 -3.79 15.23
C ALA A 1108 15.49 -4.86 16.04
N VAL A 1109 15.06 -6.12 15.95
CA VAL A 1109 15.79 -7.27 16.48
C VAL A 1109 16.60 -7.91 15.35
N MET A 1110 17.93 -7.85 15.47
CA MET A 1110 18.87 -8.32 14.45
C MET A 1110 19.48 -9.70 14.76
N ARG A 1111 19.15 -10.34 15.90
CA ARG A 1111 19.80 -11.58 16.36
C ARG A 1111 19.77 -12.74 15.36
N ALA A 1112 18.73 -12.78 14.53
CA ALA A 1112 18.51 -13.81 13.51
C ALA A 1112 18.87 -13.36 12.09
N GLN A 1113 19.29 -12.11 11.90
CA GLN A 1113 19.64 -11.56 10.60
C GLN A 1113 20.73 -12.42 9.94
N GLY A 1114 20.55 -12.73 8.66
CA GLY A 1114 21.45 -13.60 7.89
C GLY A 1114 21.22 -15.11 8.10
N SER A 1115 20.32 -15.53 8.99
CA SER A 1115 20.06 -16.96 9.23
C SER A 1115 19.36 -17.61 8.03
N ARG A 1116 19.94 -18.67 7.44
CA ARG A 1116 19.30 -19.48 6.37
C ARG A 1116 18.39 -20.53 6.95
N LEU A 1117 17.13 -20.55 6.57
CA LEU A 1117 16.20 -21.62 6.92
C LEU A 1117 15.57 -22.18 5.65
N ASN A 1118 15.53 -23.50 5.55
CA ASN A 1118 14.67 -24.15 4.56
C ASN A 1118 13.21 -23.63 4.69
N ARG A 1119 12.53 -23.38 3.57
CA ARG A 1119 11.19 -22.78 3.48
C ARG A 1119 10.15 -23.51 4.31
N ALA A 1120 10.24 -24.83 4.42
CA ALA A 1120 9.34 -25.60 5.27
C ALA A 1120 9.59 -25.35 6.76
N LYS A 1121 10.86 -25.23 7.19
CA LYS A 1121 11.21 -24.91 8.58
C LYS A 1121 10.89 -23.47 8.93
N PHE A 1122 11.28 -22.51 8.07
CA PHE A 1122 10.93 -21.10 8.22
C PHE A 1122 9.43 -20.93 8.30
N GLY A 1123 8.71 -21.43 7.27
CA GLY A 1123 7.25 -21.44 7.22
C GLY A 1123 6.65 -22.07 8.47
N GLY A 1124 7.15 -23.23 8.89
CA GLY A 1124 6.70 -23.91 10.10
C GLY A 1124 6.89 -23.09 11.38
N LEU A 1125 7.96 -22.31 11.52
CA LEU A 1125 8.18 -21.43 12.67
C LEU A 1125 7.32 -20.16 12.62
N VAL A 1126 7.35 -19.43 11.51
CA VAL A 1126 6.64 -18.15 11.38
C VAL A 1126 5.12 -18.35 11.37
N GLU A 1127 4.63 -19.42 10.73
CA GLU A 1127 3.22 -19.80 10.80
C GLU A 1127 2.84 -20.25 12.22
N LYS A 1128 3.74 -20.96 12.92
CA LYS A 1128 3.52 -21.33 14.34
C LYS A 1128 3.39 -20.10 15.24
N TRP A 1129 4.12 -19.03 14.96
CA TRP A 1129 4.00 -17.75 15.69
C TRP A 1129 2.85 -16.86 15.21
N GLY A 1130 2.25 -17.19 14.06
CA GLY A 1130 1.08 -16.50 13.52
C GLY A 1130 1.40 -15.36 12.56
N TYR A 1131 2.62 -15.30 12.03
CA TYR A 1131 2.99 -14.37 10.95
C TYR A 1131 2.26 -14.73 9.66
N LEU A 1132 1.77 -13.72 8.95
CA LEU A 1132 1.09 -13.83 7.67
C LEU A 1132 1.99 -13.30 6.55
N LYS A 1133 1.88 -13.87 5.35
CA LYS A 1133 2.60 -13.39 4.17
C LYS A 1133 2.21 -11.94 3.85
N GLY A 1134 3.20 -11.08 3.59
CA GLY A 1134 3.00 -9.74 3.04
C GLY A 1134 2.42 -9.76 1.61
N PRO A 1135 2.10 -8.58 1.04
CA PRO A 1135 1.61 -8.49 -0.34
C PRO A 1135 2.65 -9.08 -1.30
N GLY A 1136 2.16 -9.76 -2.34
CA GLY A 1136 3.02 -10.17 -3.46
C GLY A 1136 3.33 -8.95 -4.29
N GLU A 1137 4.62 -8.66 -4.49
CA GLU A 1137 5.06 -7.58 -5.37
C GLU A 1137 4.86 -7.96 -6.86
N ASP A 1138 5.06 -6.99 -7.77
CA ASP A 1138 4.88 -7.16 -9.22
C ASP A 1138 5.73 -8.31 -9.84
N ASN A 1139 6.65 -8.88 -9.07
CA ASN A 1139 7.52 -10.03 -9.41
C ASN A 1139 7.02 -11.40 -8.88
N ALA A 1140 5.85 -11.47 -8.25
CA ALA A 1140 5.30 -12.68 -7.61
C ALA A 1140 6.17 -13.25 -6.46
N MET A 1141 6.88 -12.39 -5.74
CA MET A 1141 7.65 -12.71 -4.53
C MET A 1141 7.00 -12.10 -3.28
N ILE A 1142 7.24 -12.72 -2.13
CA ILE A 1142 6.86 -12.24 -0.81
C ILE A 1142 8.16 -12.01 -0.05
N ASN A 1143 8.43 -10.76 0.36
CA ASN A 1143 9.69 -10.37 1.02
C ASN A 1143 9.52 -10.13 2.53
N GLU A 1144 8.29 -10.17 3.02
CA GLU A 1144 7.98 -9.95 4.43
C GLU A 1144 6.89 -10.92 4.89
N HIS A 1145 6.95 -11.27 6.17
CA HIS A 1145 5.76 -11.70 6.89
C HIS A 1145 5.42 -10.69 7.98
N VAL A 1146 4.14 -10.49 8.19
CA VAL A 1146 3.59 -9.54 9.14
C VAL A 1146 2.88 -10.29 10.26
N TRP A 1147 3.20 -9.95 11.50
CA TRP A 1147 2.47 -10.39 12.68
C TRP A 1147 1.82 -9.21 13.38
N GLU A 1148 0.49 -9.21 13.40
CA GLU A 1148 -0.32 -8.24 14.15
C GLU A 1148 -0.94 -8.99 15.33
N PRO A 1149 -0.26 -9.04 16.49
CA PRO A 1149 -0.74 -9.78 17.64
C PRO A 1149 -2.07 -9.27 18.17
N ASP A 1150 -2.26 -7.96 18.10
CA ASP A 1150 -3.46 -7.20 18.46
C ASP A 1150 -3.62 -6.00 17.51
N LEU A 1151 -4.40 -4.98 17.90
CA LEU A 1151 -4.64 -3.77 17.10
C LEU A 1151 -3.55 -2.69 17.30
N ASP A 1152 -2.66 -2.87 18.27
CA ASP A 1152 -1.68 -1.88 18.70
C ASP A 1152 -0.30 -2.16 18.09
N TRP A 1153 0.03 -3.43 17.87
CA TRP A 1153 1.35 -3.84 17.38
C TRP A 1153 1.32 -4.39 15.95
N HIS A 1154 2.30 -3.97 15.17
CA HIS A 1154 2.58 -4.48 13.84
C HIS A 1154 4.06 -4.85 13.76
N ILE A 1155 4.36 -6.14 13.70
CA ILE A 1155 5.71 -6.66 13.64
C ILE A 1155 5.97 -7.18 12.23
N THR A 1156 6.92 -6.57 11.53
CA THR A 1156 7.40 -7.13 10.26
C THR A 1156 8.59 -8.03 10.53
N LEU A 1157 8.57 -9.21 9.91
CA LEU A 1157 9.74 -10.05 9.73
C LEU A 1157 10.11 -10.00 8.27
N ASP A 1158 11.16 -9.26 7.95
CA ASP A 1158 11.69 -9.22 6.60
C ASP A 1158 12.51 -10.49 6.36
N HIS A 1159 12.53 -10.95 5.12
CA HIS A 1159 13.30 -12.12 4.71
C HIS A 1159 13.58 -12.05 3.21
N SER A 1160 14.51 -12.86 2.69
CA SER A 1160 14.73 -12.93 1.24
C SER A 1160 13.43 -13.32 0.53
N GLY A 1161 13.28 -12.84 -0.71
CA GLY A 1161 12.06 -13.06 -1.47
C GLY A 1161 11.71 -14.54 -1.59
N ILE A 1162 10.48 -14.85 -1.23
CA ILE A 1162 9.91 -16.19 -1.34
C ILE A 1162 8.92 -16.20 -2.49
N SER A 1163 9.07 -17.14 -3.42
CA SER A 1163 8.12 -17.28 -4.52
C SER A 1163 6.70 -17.57 -4.03
N VAL A 1164 5.69 -17.01 -4.71
CA VAL A 1164 4.28 -17.44 -4.54
C VAL A 1164 4.07 -18.91 -4.95
N PHE A 1165 4.98 -19.48 -5.75
CA PHE A 1165 5.00 -20.89 -6.10
C PHE A 1165 5.79 -21.65 -5.03
N PHE A 1166 5.11 -22.53 -4.29
CA PHE A 1166 5.71 -23.23 -3.15
C PHE A 1166 6.78 -24.24 -3.59
N ASP A 1167 8.05 -23.94 -3.30
CA ASP A 1167 9.15 -24.92 -3.29
C ASP A 1167 9.59 -25.19 -1.85
N VAL A 1168 9.43 -26.44 -1.41
CA VAL A 1168 9.77 -26.88 -0.04
C VAL A 1168 11.26 -26.75 0.26
N ASN A 1169 12.11 -26.75 -0.78
CA ASN A 1169 13.57 -26.69 -0.67
C ASN A 1169 14.14 -25.28 -0.89
N GLU A 1170 13.28 -24.28 -1.15
CA GLU A 1170 13.68 -22.87 -1.16
C GLU A 1170 14.31 -22.51 0.19
N GLU A 1171 15.42 -21.80 0.19
CA GLU A 1171 16.01 -21.26 1.42
C GLU A 1171 15.52 -19.84 1.60
N VAL A 1172 15.20 -19.53 2.84
CA VAL A 1172 14.72 -18.23 3.28
C VAL A 1172 15.81 -17.65 4.16
N GLU A 1173 16.43 -16.56 3.71
CA GLU A 1173 17.19 -15.70 4.61
C GLU A 1173 16.23 -15.02 5.56
N VAL A 1174 16.48 -15.09 6.85
CA VAL A 1174 15.84 -14.22 7.83
C VAL A 1174 16.52 -12.85 7.82
N GLY A 1175 15.75 -11.79 7.54
CA GLY A 1175 16.17 -10.41 7.74
C GLY A 1175 15.99 -9.99 9.20
N VAL A 1176 15.33 -8.86 9.44
CA VAL A 1176 15.15 -8.31 10.80
C VAL A 1176 13.68 -8.29 11.23
N LEU A 1177 13.46 -8.38 12.54
CA LEU A 1177 12.15 -8.19 13.15
C LEU A 1177 11.97 -6.72 13.54
N ARG A 1178 10.99 -6.02 12.96
CA ARG A 1178 10.70 -4.61 13.28
C ARG A 1178 9.34 -4.46 13.96
N PRO A 1179 9.31 -4.20 15.28
CA PRO A 1179 8.08 -3.84 15.96
C PRO A 1179 7.72 -2.37 15.68
N ARG A 1180 6.45 -2.15 15.31
CA ARG A 1180 5.85 -0.83 15.19
C ARG A 1180 4.59 -0.75 16.04
N ARG A 1181 4.31 0.43 16.61
CA ARG A 1181 3.10 0.70 17.42
C ARG A 1181 2.15 1.62 16.67
N ARG A 1182 0.86 1.34 16.77
CA ARG A 1182 -0.19 2.17 16.19
C ARG A 1182 -0.38 3.47 16.98
N ASN A 1183 -0.39 4.61 16.29
CA ASN A 1183 -0.66 5.91 16.86
C ASN A 1183 -2.17 6.26 16.82
N ALA A 1184 -2.57 7.40 17.40
CA ALA A 1184 -3.97 7.84 17.47
C ALA A 1184 -4.60 8.12 16.08
N GLU A 1185 -3.77 8.38 15.08
CA GLU A 1185 -4.15 8.59 13.67
C GLU A 1185 -4.27 7.26 12.91
N GLY A 1186 -3.98 6.14 13.58
CA GLY A 1186 -4.08 4.79 13.06
C GLY A 1186 -2.87 4.34 12.21
N ARG A 1187 -1.77 5.11 12.18
CA ARG A 1187 -0.51 4.78 11.49
C ARG A 1187 0.43 4.02 12.43
N TYR A 1188 1.28 3.15 11.88
CA TYR A 1188 2.27 2.40 12.66
C TYR A 1188 3.64 3.09 12.63
N GLU A 1189 4.20 3.37 13.79
CA GLU A 1189 5.49 4.04 13.97
C GLU A 1189 6.51 3.09 14.62
N ALA A 1190 7.79 3.25 14.27
CA ALA A 1190 8.87 2.46 14.88
C ALA A 1190 9.03 2.80 16.35
N VAL A 1191 9.27 1.78 17.19
CA VAL A 1191 9.43 1.93 18.64
C VAL A 1191 10.72 1.26 19.11
N PRO A 1192 11.53 1.89 19.96
CA PRO A 1192 12.69 1.26 20.57
C PRO A 1192 12.32 0.02 21.38
N LEU A 1193 13.15 -1.03 21.36
CA LEU A 1193 12.92 -2.28 22.10
C LEU A 1193 12.73 -2.05 23.61
N GLY A 1194 13.42 -1.05 24.17
CA GLY A 1194 13.32 -0.66 25.57
C GLY A 1194 11.91 -0.22 25.98
N GLU A 1195 11.16 0.36 25.06
CA GLU A 1195 9.80 0.85 25.26
C GLU A 1195 8.74 -0.24 25.02
N LEU A 1196 9.13 -1.41 24.52
CA LEU A 1196 8.22 -2.54 24.37
C LEU A 1196 7.85 -3.14 25.73
N PRO A 1197 6.63 -3.71 25.87
CA PRO A 1197 6.30 -4.57 27.00
C PRO A 1197 7.38 -5.65 27.18
N ALA A 1198 7.81 -5.90 28.42
CA ALA A 1198 8.92 -6.81 28.71
C ALA A 1198 8.71 -8.22 28.14
N ALA A 1199 7.47 -8.71 28.16
CA ALA A 1199 7.08 -9.99 27.56
C ALA A 1199 7.20 -9.98 26.02
N LEU A 1200 6.80 -8.89 25.36
CA LEU A 1200 6.91 -8.75 23.90
C LEU A 1200 8.37 -8.69 23.48
N ARG A 1201 9.17 -7.89 24.17
CA ARG A 1201 10.62 -7.86 23.96
C ARG A 1201 11.23 -9.25 24.11
N ALA A 1202 10.97 -9.94 25.22
CA ALA A 1202 11.51 -11.28 25.46
C ALA A 1202 11.04 -12.29 24.39
N THR A 1203 9.80 -12.18 23.93
CA THR A 1203 9.25 -13.00 22.85
C THR A 1203 9.99 -12.78 21.54
N LEU A 1204 10.19 -11.53 21.12
CA LEU A 1204 10.88 -11.23 19.86
C LEU A 1204 12.33 -11.72 19.89
N LEU A 1205 13.01 -11.56 21.03
CA LEU A 1205 14.36 -12.11 21.22
C LEU A 1205 14.35 -13.64 21.15
N ALA A 1206 13.39 -14.31 21.79
CA ALA A 1206 13.26 -15.76 21.72
C ALA A 1206 12.90 -16.29 20.32
N GLN A 1207 12.05 -15.57 19.57
CA GLN A 1207 11.74 -15.88 18.17
C GLN A 1207 13.00 -15.76 17.31
N ALA A 1208 13.77 -14.68 17.49
CA ALA A 1208 15.03 -14.50 16.78
C ALA A 1208 16.03 -15.62 17.10
N GLU A 1209 16.20 -15.98 18.38
CA GLU A 1209 17.06 -17.11 18.77
C GLU A 1209 16.56 -18.46 18.23
N ALA A 1210 15.25 -18.67 18.13
CA ALA A 1210 14.68 -19.87 17.54
C ALA A 1210 14.89 -19.94 16.02
N LEU A 1211 14.79 -18.80 15.31
CA LEU A 1211 15.14 -18.72 13.89
C LEU A 1211 16.63 -19.03 13.70
N LYS A 1212 17.49 -18.42 14.53
CA LYS A 1212 18.93 -18.65 14.53
C LYS A 1212 19.30 -20.11 14.82
N ALA A 1213 18.66 -20.74 15.81
CA ALA A 1213 18.91 -22.12 16.18
C ALA A 1213 18.36 -23.14 15.16
N ALA A 1214 17.33 -22.76 14.39
CA ALA A 1214 16.76 -23.58 13.34
C ALA A 1214 17.42 -23.36 11.97
N ALA A 1215 18.37 -22.42 11.89
CA ALA A 1215 19.19 -22.19 10.72
C ALA A 1215 19.90 -23.49 10.31
N ILE A 1216 20.01 -23.69 9.00
CA ILE A 1216 20.67 -24.86 8.40
C ILE A 1216 22.13 -24.60 8.09
#